data_AF-A0A934XXJ8-F1
#
_entry.id   AF-A0A934XXJ8-F1
#
_cell.length_a   1.000
_cell.length_b   1.000
_cell.length_c   1.000
_cell.angle_alpha   90.00
_cell.angle_beta   90.00
_cell.angle_gamma   90.00
#
_symmetry.space_group_name_H-M   'P 1'
#
loop_
_entity.id
_entity.type
_entity.pdbx_description
1 polymer ?
#
loop_
_entity_poly.entity_id
_entity_poly.type
_entity_poly.pdbx_seq_one_letter_code
_entity_poly.pdbx_strand_id
1 'polypeptide(L)'
;MSQLIALLAAAILAWQGLRSFATPPFAADGWLWMAGAAVLAAVAFARSEVFMREPQPRQTWHWAARAPLLAGLALLLLGIGVNVWANVTLHQKLYDIPATAAWVASLLLALVGAGLLQRRQASAPANAGAGAGVTPEALTHGAAVQQSAFSAFSQETPDSQHSPWYRRLPYLELALVALLAGVAIFFRVYRLTTMPPGIFIDQTNGALDALAILEGRQASPFGTSWYEIPTLYVYFMLGMFKLLGASWLALVLASVVPAVLTVLAVYPLARTLFGVPTALAAMAFMAFNRWHINMSRWGWIEVATPFFQVVSVYFLVRAAKTRRLLDFALAGLFLGLGMYMYLAIRMAVGAVALYVLYRLLVQRGFWRAWVGLALMALLYLMTFSPLADHYLRNPFTFLNRSQQVTIANDIKQAGSYQPLWENLRRHAEMFTVRGDSNPRHNLPGAPMVDPVTGALLLIGFGYGLWRVRDHRYGLLLIWISITLAGGVLSSLGEGPQAFRTLGVTPAVAILAGDVLVRAWVALRRGLAPRPTAAPSSPGPDGLPLPWNAWAGLSLVAPLALLALAAYANYTVFFNQQAHNEAVWQAFSPMETAVAREVQSKLSTHSLYLAPRLFYFSPLIFLTYQAPGDGGGGLREKPYRMAQPVDDLPLPDTSGQDALFLLDTHYQDLLELFTAYYPGTTSQMVTGPQGQPLYLSVNVPGAEIVALHGLSGDYNGVTRRDAQVNFTWPQDWPAGAAPGPVTWTGALRMPHTAQVDLRSEGDLQIEVDGQPWDGGRMLGKGLHALRLHQADPAAAGRAALLWTVAGQGEQPVPPEVLFGVGLPQHGLIATYYNGESWSGPPAFSVISPLVLYAWAEAEPWPAPFSSTFSGELEAPVDGSYFFTVNGDDGVRLWLDGKVVGEAMQPDTANEFNATVSLTAGRHAIRVDHFQRGGGKALELWWQPPNGPRQVVPPRVLWPTQE
;
A
#
# COMPACT_ATOMS: atom_id res chain seq x y z
N MET A 1 47.99 -11.51 12.74
CA MET A 1 47.65 -12.79 13.42
C MET A 1 46.67 -12.55 14.57
N SER A 2 47.04 -11.86 15.66
CA SER A 2 46.12 -11.60 16.78
C SER A 2 44.82 -10.85 16.42
N GLN A 3 44.88 -9.87 15.51
CA GLN A 3 43.68 -9.17 15.00
C GLN A 3 42.80 -10.05 14.11
N LEU A 4 43.42 -10.89 13.27
CA LEU A 4 42.70 -11.81 12.40
C LEU A 4 41.97 -12.87 13.23
N ILE A 5 42.61 -13.34 14.30
CA ILE A 5 42.04 -14.26 15.29
C ILE A 5 40.89 -13.59 16.05
N ALA A 6 41.01 -12.32 16.44
CA ALA A 6 39.92 -11.58 17.10
C ALA A 6 38.71 -11.34 16.18
N LEU A 7 38.92 -11.05 14.90
CA LEU A 7 37.86 -10.92 13.90
C LEU A 7 37.20 -12.25 13.57
N LEU A 8 37.98 -13.34 13.47
CA LEU A 8 37.46 -14.71 13.32
C LEU A 8 36.65 -15.13 14.55
N ALA A 9 37.12 -14.83 15.76
CA ALA A 9 36.39 -15.08 16.99
C ALA A 9 35.07 -14.27 17.04
N ALA A 10 35.10 -12.99 16.65
CA ALA A 10 33.89 -12.18 16.54
C ALA A 10 32.89 -12.76 15.53
N ALA A 11 33.37 -13.26 14.38
CA ALA A 11 32.52 -13.90 13.37
C ALA A 11 31.92 -15.22 13.87
N ILE A 12 32.69 -16.04 14.60
CA ILE A 12 32.20 -17.29 15.20
C ILE A 12 31.14 -17.01 16.28
N LEU A 13 31.36 -16.00 17.13
CA LEU A 13 30.40 -15.59 18.15
C LEU A 13 29.11 -15.02 17.53
N ALA A 14 29.24 -14.23 16.46
CA ALA A 14 28.08 -13.75 15.72
C ALA A 14 27.29 -14.90 15.08
N TRP A 15 27.98 -15.89 14.51
CA TRP A 15 27.36 -17.09 13.93
C TRP A 15 26.65 -17.96 14.98
N GLN A 16 27.23 -18.12 16.17
CA GLN A 16 26.56 -18.84 17.26
C GLN A 16 25.35 -18.07 17.81
N GLY A 17 25.43 -16.74 17.92
CA GLY A 17 24.26 -15.91 18.24
C GLY A 17 23.13 -16.14 17.25
N LEU A 18 23.43 -16.09 15.94
CA LEU A 18 22.47 -16.34 14.86
C LEU A 18 21.84 -17.75 14.91
N ARG A 19 22.61 -18.79 15.27
CA ARG A 19 22.07 -20.14 15.47
C ARG A 19 21.14 -20.25 16.67
N SER A 20 21.44 -19.54 17.76
CA SER A 20 20.62 -19.55 18.98
C SER A 20 19.24 -18.92 18.75
N PHE A 21 19.11 -18.03 17.75
CA PHE A 21 17.84 -17.47 17.30
C PHE A 21 17.02 -18.40 16.40
N ALA A 22 17.55 -19.56 16.01
CA ALA A 22 16.87 -20.51 15.10
C ALA A 22 16.15 -21.67 15.82
N THR A 23 16.22 -21.77 17.16
CA THR A 23 15.60 -22.84 17.96
C THR A 23 14.69 -22.27 19.06
N PRO A 24 13.38 -22.55 19.07
CA PRO A 24 12.46 -22.15 20.16
C PRO A 24 12.62 -23.04 21.42
N PRO A 25 12.36 -22.53 22.65
CA PRO A 25 12.00 -21.15 23.00
C PRO A 25 13.23 -20.23 23.10
N PHE A 26 13.02 -18.95 22.78
CA PHE A 26 14.08 -17.94 22.68
C PHE A 26 14.86 -17.79 23.99
N ALA A 27 16.13 -18.17 23.97
CA ALA A 27 17.02 -17.95 25.10
C ALA A 27 17.69 -16.56 24.99
N ALA A 28 17.76 -15.85 26.12
CA ALA A 28 18.34 -14.51 26.22
C ALA A 28 19.86 -14.47 25.93
N ASP A 29 20.47 -15.64 25.76
CA ASP A 29 21.87 -15.90 25.45
C ASP A 29 22.28 -15.48 24.03
N GLY A 30 21.39 -15.56 23.03
CA GLY A 30 21.61 -15.12 21.64
C GLY A 30 22.13 -13.67 21.53
N TRP A 31 21.60 -12.80 22.40
CA TRP A 31 22.00 -11.39 22.47
C TRP A 31 23.36 -11.18 23.14
N LEU A 32 23.74 -12.04 24.08
CA LEU A 32 25.04 -11.99 24.76
C LEU A 32 26.18 -12.40 23.81
N TRP A 33 25.92 -13.36 22.91
CA TRP A 33 26.86 -13.74 21.84
C TRP A 33 27.10 -12.60 20.84
N MET A 34 26.04 -11.88 20.44
CA MET A 34 26.12 -10.72 19.54
C MET A 34 26.86 -9.54 20.19
N ALA A 35 26.64 -9.28 21.48
CA ALA A 35 27.36 -8.25 22.23
C ALA A 35 28.86 -8.56 22.37
N GLY A 36 29.21 -9.83 22.66
CA GLY A 36 30.61 -10.29 22.69
C GLY A 36 31.32 -10.16 21.34
N ALA A 37 30.63 -10.50 20.25
CA ALA A 37 31.13 -10.30 18.89
C ALA A 37 31.41 -8.80 18.59
N ALA A 38 30.49 -7.92 19.00
CA ALA A 38 30.63 -6.48 18.81
C ALA A 38 31.81 -5.89 19.60
N VAL A 39 32.01 -6.30 20.85
CA VAL A 39 33.15 -5.85 21.69
C VAL A 39 34.48 -6.33 21.12
N LEU A 40 34.58 -7.60 20.71
CA LEU A 40 35.81 -8.15 20.13
C LEU A 40 36.16 -7.52 18.78
N ALA A 41 35.15 -7.26 17.95
CA ALA A 41 35.33 -6.49 16.73
C ALA A 41 35.82 -5.06 17.05
N ALA A 42 35.17 -4.37 18.00
CA ALA A 42 35.54 -3.01 18.39
C ALA A 42 36.99 -2.91 18.92
N VAL A 43 37.44 -3.88 19.73
CA VAL A 43 38.82 -3.95 20.23
C VAL A 43 39.82 -4.26 19.11
N ALA A 44 39.48 -5.16 18.19
CA ALA A 44 40.31 -5.46 17.02
C ALA A 44 40.48 -4.21 16.13
N PHE A 45 39.40 -3.46 15.94
CA PHE A 45 39.41 -2.21 15.17
C PHE A 45 40.15 -1.08 15.88
N ALA A 46 39.99 -0.89 17.20
CA ALA A 46 40.71 0.14 17.97
C ALA A 46 42.24 -0.04 17.92
N ARG A 47 42.74 -1.28 17.91
CA ARG A 47 44.18 -1.57 17.76
C ARG A 47 44.70 -1.36 16.34
N SER A 48 43.84 -1.38 15.32
CA SER A 48 44.24 -1.13 13.93
C SER A 48 44.56 0.34 13.66
N GLU A 49 44.00 1.27 14.44
CA GLU A 49 44.27 2.72 14.34
C GLU A 49 45.58 3.15 15.02
N VAL A 50 46.04 2.42 16.04
CA VAL A 50 47.30 2.73 16.75
C VAL A 50 48.53 2.41 15.89
N PHE A 51 48.42 1.43 14.98
CA PHE A 51 49.48 1.10 14.02
C PHE A 51 49.49 1.99 12.76
N MET A 52 48.51 2.89 12.63
CA MET A 52 48.37 3.83 11.50
C MET A 52 49.11 5.15 11.75
N ARG A 53 49.84 5.29 12.87
CA ARG A 53 50.68 6.45 13.19
C ARG A 53 52.13 5.99 13.39
N GLU A 54 52.89 6.16 12.32
CA GLU A 54 54.35 5.96 12.13
C GLU A 54 54.94 4.54 12.26
N PRO A 55 55.93 4.19 11.40
CA PRO A 55 56.74 2.98 11.56
C PRO A 55 57.84 3.24 12.61
N GLN A 56 57.72 2.66 13.79
CA GLN A 56 58.82 2.65 14.77
C GLN A 56 59.96 1.73 14.30
N PRO A 57 61.23 2.13 14.46
CA PRO A 57 62.38 1.25 14.20
C PRO A 57 62.37 0.06 15.16
N ARG A 58 62.77 -1.11 14.63
CA ARG A 58 62.75 -2.40 15.35
C ARG A 58 63.66 -2.35 16.58
N GLN A 59 63.09 -2.45 17.78
CA GLN A 59 63.81 -2.94 18.96
C GLN A 59 63.95 -4.47 18.91
N THR A 60 65.13 -4.95 19.28
CA THR A 60 65.55 -6.35 19.25
C THR A 60 64.67 -7.25 20.12
N TRP A 61 64.57 -8.50 19.68
CA TRP A 61 63.69 -9.54 20.20
C TRP A 61 64.18 -10.04 21.58
N HIS A 62 63.61 -9.51 22.67
CA HIS A 62 63.91 -9.99 24.03
C HIS A 62 62.71 -10.73 24.65
N TRP A 63 62.93 -11.99 25.04
CA TRP A 63 61.91 -12.87 25.64
C TRP A 63 61.31 -12.31 26.93
N ALA A 64 62.11 -11.57 27.72
CA ALA A 64 61.66 -10.94 28.97
C ALA A 64 60.61 -9.82 28.76
N ALA A 65 60.62 -9.13 27.60
CA ALA A 65 59.68 -8.04 27.30
C ALA A 65 58.29 -8.53 26.84
N ARG A 66 58.16 -9.81 26.47
CA ARG A 66 56.91 -10.40 25.93
C ARG A 66 56.25 -11.43 26.84
N ALA A 67 56.85 -11.77 27.98
CA ALA A 67 56.23 -12.63 28.99
C ALA A 67 54.82 -12.16 29.42
N PRO A 68 54.54 -10.85 29.60
CA PRO A 68 53.17 -10.37 29.90
C PRO A 68 52.19 -10.56 28.72
N LEU A 69 52.71 -10.51 27.50
CA LEU A 69 51.96 -10.61 26.25
C LEU A 69 51.60 -12.07 25.94
N LEU A 70 52.52 -13.00 26.20
CA LEU A 70 52.27 -14.45 26.13
C LEU A 70 51.40 -14.94 27.29
N ALA A 71 51.59 -14.42 28.51
CA ALA A 71 50.72 -14.69 29.64
C ALA A 71 49.29 -14.15 29.40
N GLY A 72 49.17 -12.94 28.84
CA GLY A 72 47.88 -12.37 28.45
C GLY A 72 47.18 -13.15 27.34
N LEU A 73 47.94 -13.66 26.36
CA LEU A 73 47.42 -14.53 25.30
C LEU A 73 46.99 -15.91 25.85
N ALA A 74 47.79 -16.49 26.75
CA ALA A 74 47.50 -17.77 27.40
C ALA A 74 46.25 -17.66 28.29
N LEU A 75 46.11 -16.60 29.09
CA LEU A 75 44.92 -16.36 29.92
C LEU A 75 43.65 -16.13 29.07
N LEU A 76 43.80 -15.49 27.90
CA LEU A 76 42.69 -15.26 26.96
C LEU A 76 42.25 -16.57 26.30
N LEU A 77 43.21 -17.41 25.86
CA LEU A 77 42.93 -18.74 25.31
C LEU A 77 42.40 -19.71 26.38
N LEU A 78 42.89 -19.62 27.61
CA LEU A 78 42.39 -20.39 28.76
C LEU A 78 40.96 -19.95 29.12
N GLY A 79 40.66 -18.65 29.09
CA GLY A 79 39.32 -18.11 29.31
C GLY A 79 38.31 -18.59 28.26
N ILE A 80 38.73 -18.67 26.99
CA ILE A 80 37.94 -19.24 25.89
C ILE A 80 37.77 -20.76 26.08
N GLY A 81 38.84 -21.48 26.42
CA GLY A 81 38.82 -22.93 26.63
C GLY A 81 37.95 -23.35 27.81
N VAL A 82 38.03 -22.66 28.95
CA VAL A 82 37.18 -22.88 30.13
C VAL A 82 35.72 -22.61 29.81
N ASN A 83 35.42 -21.63 28.94
CA ASN A 83 34.05 -21.29 28.56
C ASN A 83 33.44 -22.31 27.58
N VAL A 84 34.24 -22.80 26.62
CA VAL A 84 33.86 -23.90 25.72
C VAL A 84 33.66 -25.20 26.51
N TRP A 85 34.57 -25.52 27.43
CA TRP A 85 34.46 -26.70 28.29
C TRP A 85 33.25 -26.63 29.25
N ALA A 86 33.01 -25.47 29.88
CA ALA A 86 31.84 -25.27 30.74
C ALA A 86 30.53 -25.44 29.95
N ASN A 87 30.44 -24.92 28.73
CA ASN A 87 29.24 -25.08 27.88
C ASN A 87 29.06 -26.51 27.35
N VAL A 88 30.13 -27.23 27.02
CA VAL A 88 30.01 -28.62 26.55
C VAL A 88 29.69 -29.58 27.69
N THR A 89 30.21 -29.32 28.89
CA THR A 89 30.20 -30.30 29.99
C THR A 89 29.13 -30.01 31.05
N LEU A 90 28.80 -28.73 31.33
CA LEU A 90 27.81 -28.36 32.36
C LEU A 90 26.40 -28.16 31.79
N HIS A 91 26.28 -27.73 30.52
CA HIS A 91 24.97 -27.48 29.87
C HIS A 91 24.12 -28.75 29.70
N GLN A 92 24.74 -29.95 29.77
CA GLN A 92 24.02 -31.22 29.72
C GLN A 92 23.61 -31.77 31.10
N LYS A 93 24.10 -31.23 32.24
CA LYS A 93 23.95 -31.93 33.53
C LYS A 93 23.37 -31.13 34.69
N LEU A 94 23.39 -29.80 34.74
CA LEU A 94 22.90 -29.06 35.92
C LEU A 94 22.24 -27.74 35.51
N TYR A 95 20.92 -27.67 35.64
CA TYR A 95 20.10 -26.49 35.32
C TYR A 95 20.14 -25.36 36.38
N ASP A 96 20.75 -25.58 37.56
CA ASP A 96 20.55 -24.70 38.74
C ASP A 96 21.81 -24.06 39.38
N ILE A 97 22.99 -24.14 38.77
CA ILE A 97 24.12 -23.26 39.16
C ILE A 97 24.37 -22.30 38.00
N PRO A 98 24.39 -20.97 38.22
CA PRO A 98 24.26 -20.07 37.11
C PRO A 98 25.59 -20.03 36.34
N ALA A 99 25.52 -20.39 35.06
CA ALA A 99 26.62 -20.30 34.09
C ALA A 99 27.31 -18.92 34.10
N THR A 100 26.65 -17.92 34.67
CA THR A 100 27.16 -16.58 34.97
C THR A 100 28.41 -16.57 35.86
N ALA A 101 28.61 -17.50 36.81
CA ALA A 101 29.81 -17.51 37.67
C ALA A 101 31.07 -17.93 36.90
N ALA A 102 30.96 -18.97 36.07
CA ALA A 102 32.01 -19.39 35.14
C ALA A 102 32.25 -18.32 34.05
N TRP A 103 31.18 -17.65 33.59
CA TRP A 103 31.27 -16.54 32.64
C TRP A 103 31.93 -15.28 33.22
N VAL A 104 31.63 -14.92 34.48
CA VAL A 104 32.26 -13.79 35.19
C VAL A 104 33.75 -14.10 35.39
N ALA A 105 34.11 -15.34 35.73
CA ALA A 105 35.51 -15.76 35.80
C ALA A 105 36.21 -15.69 34.42
N SER A 106 35.57 -16.14 33.34
CA SER A 106 36.09 -16.03 31.95
C SER A 106 36.22 -14.57 31.49
N LEU A 107 35.24 -13.72 31.79
CA LEU A 107 35.24 -12.30 31.44
C LEU A 107 36.33 -11.56 32.24
N LEU A 108 36.49 -11.86 33.53
CA LEU A 108 37.55 -11.32 34.38
C LEU A 108 38.94 -11.78 33.90
N LEU A 109 39.11 -13.05 33.52
CA LEU A 109 40.36 -13.56 32.94
C LEU A 109 40.66 -12.92 31.58
N ALA A 110 39.65 -12.69 30.74
CA ALA A 110 39.79 -11.99 29.46
C ALA A 110 40.09 -10.49 29.64
N LEU A 111 39.49 -9.83 30.62
CA LEU A 111 39.73 -8.43 30.97
C LEU A 111 41.11 -8.24 31.62
N VAL A 112 41.54 -9.15 32.50
CA VAL A 112 42.89 -9.18 33.10
C VAL A 112 43.93 -9.47 32.01
N GLY A 113 43.68 -10.43 31.12
CA GLY A 113 44.50 -10.69 29.94
C GLY A 113 44.59 -9.46 29.03
N ALA A 114 43.48 -8.77 28.77
CA ALA A 114 43.44 -7.54 27.98
C ALA A 114 44.17 -6.37 28.65
N GLY A 115 44.10 -6.26 29.99
CA GLY A 115 44.81 -5.26 30.79
C GLY A 115 46.33 -5.49 30.83
N LEU A 116 46.76 -6.74 30.94
CA LEU A 116 48.17 -7.14 30.80
C LEU A 116 48.69 -6.89 29.37
N LEU A 117 47.82 -7.04 28.37
CA LEU A 117 48.09 -6.65 26.97
C LEU A 117 48.07 -5.12 26.73
N GLN A 118 47.75 -4.30 27.75
CA GLN A 118 47.68 -2.84 27.70
C GLN A 118 48.77 -2.12 28.52
N ARG A 119 49.44 -2.77 29.48
CA ARG A 119 50.50 -2.12 30.28
C ARG A 119 51.70 -1.71 29.40
N ARG A 120 51.93 -0.40 29.30
CA ARG A 120 53.16 0.21 28.75
C ARG A 120 54.37 -0.20 29.60
N GLN A 121 55.46 -0.60 28.96
CA GLN A 121 56.79 -0.47 29.56
C GLN A 121 57.12 1.03 29.61
N ALA A 122 57.21 1.60 30.82
CA ALA A 122 57.94 2.83 31.02
C ALA A 122 59.44 2.46 31.02
N SER A 123 60.12 2.65 29.90
CA SER A 123 61.59 2.62 29.87
C SER A 123 62.11 3.99 30.31
N ALA A 124 62.86 4.01 31.42
CA ALA A 124 63.64 5.16 31.88
C ALA A 124 64.74 5.51 30.85
N PRO A 125 65.16 6.77 30.73
CA PRO A 125 66.33 7.11 29.92
C PRO A 125 67.62 6.80 30.70
N ALA A 126 68.54 6.06 30.08
CA ALA A 126 69.92 5.92 30.53
C ALA A 126 70.77 7.06 29.93
N ASN A 127 71.62 7.64 30.77
CA ASN A 127 72.52 8.77 30.48
C ASN A 127 73.80 8.38 29.71
N ALA A 128 74.42 9.46 29.15
CA ALA A 128 75.84 9.66 28.76
C ALA A 128 76.32 9.00 27.45
N GLY A 129 77.09 9.62 26.54
CA GLY A 129 77.67 10.95 26.28
C GLY A 129 77.88 11.02 24.74
N ALA A 130 78.43 12.01 24.04
CA ALA A 130 79.24 13.17 24.31
C ALA A 130 79.17 14.10 23.06
N GLY A 131 79.48 15.39 23.23
CA GLY A 131 80.09 16.21 22.16
C GLY A 131 79.24 17.30 21.49
N ALA A 132 79.44 18.55 21.95
CA ALA A 132 79.48 19.84 21.23
C ALA A 132 78.32 20.22 20.27
N GLY A 133 77.69 21.40 20.28
CA GLY A 133 77.81 22.64 21.05
C GLY A 133 76.92 23.71 20.36
N VAL A 134 76.34 24.65 21.14
CA VAL A 134 75.98 26.07 20.82
C VAL A 134 75.04 26.31 19.59
N THR A 135 73.89 27.00 19.59
CA THR A 135 73.23 28.09 20.37
C THR A 135 71.70 28.09 20.10
N PRO A 136 70.87 28.80 20.89
CA PRO A 136 69.41 28.84 20.73
C PRO A 136 68.93 30.14 20.05
N GLU A 137 68.60 30.11 18.76
CA GLU A 137 67.88 31.19 18.07
C GLU A 137 67.13 30.66 16.84
N ALA A 138 65.84 30.34 17.02
CA ALA A 138 64.79 30.39 15.99
C ALA A 138 63.44 29.94 16.59
N LEU A 139 62.94 30.72 17.56
CA LEU A 139 61.51 30.78 17.84
C LEU A 139 60.86 31.62 16.74
N THR A 140 60.51 31.00 15.61
CA THR A 140 59.34 31.35 14.79
C THR A 140 59.17 30.30 13.68
N HIS A 141 57.93 29.85 13.47
CA HIS A 141 57.45 28.93 12.42
C HIS A 141 57.61 27.43 12.67
N GLY A 142 56.59 26.84 13.30
CA GLY A 142 56.45 25.39 13.47
C GLY A 142 55.02 24.91 13.75
N ALA A 143 54.01 25.60 13.23
CA ALA A 143 52.61 25.15 13.25
C ALA A 143 52.20 24.59 11.88
N ALA A 144 52.87 23.53 11.41
CA ALA A 144 52.56 22.92 10.11
C ALA A 144 53.06 21.46 9.96
N VAL A 145 52.83 20.56 10.93
CA VAL A 145 53.16 19.12 10.73
C VAL A 145 52.11 18.16 11.32
N GLN A 146 50.82 18.53 11.31
CA GLN A 146 49.76 17.60 11.76
C GLN A 146 48.61 17.42 10.76
N GLN A 147 48.91 17.53 9.46
CA GLN A 147 47.93 17.34 8.38
C GLN A 147 48.38 16.42 7.23
N SER A 148 49.56 15.78 7.25
CA SER A 148 50.10 15.08 6.07
C SER A 148 49.87 13.57 5.98
N ALA A 149 49.24 12.89 6.96
CA ALA A 149 49.05 11.44 6.88
C ALA A 149 47.71 10.97 6.27
N PHE A 150 46.80 11.89 5.92
CA PHE A 150 45.51 11.55 5.27
C PHE A 150 45.20 12.41 4.03
N SER A 151 46.08 13.33 3.64
CA SER A 151 46.03 14.08 2.37
C SER A 151 46.71 13.35 1.20
N ALA A 152 47.35 12.20 1.45
CA ALA A 152 48.06 11.42 0.42
C ALA A 152 47.15 10.68 -0.58
N PHE A 153 45.84 10.96 -0.59
CA PHE A 153 44.92 10.53 -1.65
C PHE A 153 44.24 11.71 -2.37
N SER A 154 44.66 12.95 -2.12
CA SER A 154 44.09 14.13 -2.78
C SER A 154 45.07 15.29 -3.02
N GLN A 155 46.38 15.07 -2.96
CA GLN A 155 47.34 16.01 -3.55
C GLN A 155 48.13 15.29 -4.63
N GLU A 156 47.87 15.71 -5.86
CA GLU A 156 48.62 15.37 -7.05
C GLU A 156 50.06 15.86 -6.90
N THR A 157 51.01 14.94 -6.90
CA THR A 157 52.39 15.26 -7.28
C THR A 157 52.44 15.49 -8.79
N PRO A 158 53.03 16.60 -9.29
CA PRO A 158 53.01 16.94 -10.73
C PRO A 158 53.67 15.92 -11.67
N ASP A 159 54.47 14.96 -11.18
CA ASP A 159 55.29 14.08 -12.02
C ASP A 159 54.71 12.68 -12.33
N SER A 160 53.47 12.36 -11.92
CA SER A 160 52.87 11.05 -12.24
C SER A 160 51.91 11.05 -13.44
N GLN A 161 51.99 12.05 -14.33
CA GLN A 161 51.07 12.19 -15.48
C GLN A 161 51.28 11.20 -16.64
N HIS A 162 52.25 10.27 -16.56
CA HIS A 162 52.60 9.38 -17.69
C HIS A 162 52.21 7.91 -17.50
N SER A 163 51.11 7.59 -16.81
CA SER A 163 50.56 6.22 -16.81
C SER A 163 49.11 6.13 -17.33
N PRO A 164 48.83 5.36 -18.40
CA PRO A 164 47.54 5.35 -19.10
C PRO A 164 46.35 4.80 -18.30
N TRP A 165 46.56 4.19 -17.13
CA TRP A 165 45.46 3.67 -16.28
C TRP A 165 44.74 4.75 -15.46
N TYR A 166 45.42 5.86 -15.11
CA TYR A 166 44.83 6.92 -14.28
C TYR A 166 43.72 7.70 -15.02
N ARG A 167 43.82 7.83 -16.36
CA ARG A 167 42.77 8.40 -17.21
C ARG A 167 41.48 7.56 -17.27
N ARG A 168 41.51 6.28 -16.86
CA ARG A 168 40.35 5.35 -16.90
C ARG A 168 39.52 5.32 -15.60
N LEU A 169 40.04 5.87 -14.50
CA LEU A 169 39.39 5.86 -13.18
C LEU A 169 38.03 6.59 -13.10
N PRO A 170 37.84 7.79 -13.69
CA PRO A 170 36.53 8.45 -13.67
C PRO A 170 35.48 7.72 -14.52
N TYR A 171 35.89 7.05 -15.60
CA TYR A 171 34.99 6.26 -16.45
C TYR A 171 34.55 4.96 -15.76
N LEU A 172 35.43 4.29 -15.01
CA LEU A 172 35.05 3.10 -14.24
C LEU A 172 34.06 3.44 -13.13
N GLU A 173 34.30 4.53 -12.41
CA GLU A 173 33.37 5.01 -11.39
C GLU A 173 31.99 5.31 -12.00
N LEU A 174 31.95 6.07 -13.10
CA LEU A 174 30.73 6.39 -13.81
C LEU A 174 30.02 5.12 -14.32
N ALA A 175 30.76 4.15 -14.84
CA ALA A 175 30.22 2.86 -15.29
C ALA A 175 29.60 2.07 -14.12
N LEU A 176 30.22 2.06 -12.94
CA LEU A 176 29.68 1.40 -11.75
C LEU A 176 28.43 2.11 -11.21
N VAL A 177 28.41 3.44 -11.21
CA VAL A 177 27.21 4.22 -10.85
C VAL A 177 26.08 3.93 -11.84
N ALA A 178 26.38 3.91 -13.15
CA ALA A 178 25.41 3.59 -14.19
C ALA A 178 24.88 2.14 -14.06
N LEU A 179 25.76 1.18 -13.75
CA LEU A 179 25.38 -0.20 -13.48
C LEU A 179 24.43 -0.28 -12.28
N LEU A 180 24.77 0.36 -11.16
CA LEU A 180 23.92 0.38 -9.96
C LEU A 180 22.60 1.13 -10.18
N ALA A 181 22.59 2.15 -11.03
CA ALA A 181 21.37 2.81 -11.47
C ALA A 181 20.49 1.84 -12.28
N GLY A 182 21.07 1.07 -13.20
CA GLY A 182 20.38 0.02 -13.94
C GLY A 182 19.81 -1.07 -13.02
N VAL A 183 20.57 -1.50 -12.01
CA VAL A 183 20.10 -2.43 -10.97
C VAL A 183 18.94 -1.83 -10.19
N ALA A 184 19.04 -0.56 -9.77
CA ALA A 184 17.98 0.12 -9.03
C ALA A 184 16.68 0.22 -9.84
N ILE A 185 16.78 0.52 -11.14
CA ILE A 185 15.65 0.53 -12.07
C ILE A 185 15.07 -0.87 -12.20
N PHE A 186 15.90 -1.90 -12.47
CA PHE A 186 15.47 -3.29 -12.62
C PHE A 186 14.62 -3.74 -11.44
N PHE A 187 15.09 -3.58 -10.20
CA PHE A 187 14.33 -3.99 -9.00
C PHE A 187 12.98 -3.24 -8.84
N ARG A 188 12.83 -2.05 -9.44
CA ARG A 188 11.62 -1.22 -9.33
C ARG A 188 10.65 -1.42 -10.49
N VAL A 189 11.08 -1.95 -11.64
CA VAL A 189 10.23 -2.13 -12.84
C VAL A 189 10.04 -3.60 -13.24
N TYR A 190 10.90 -4.51 -12.78
CA TYR A 190 10.76 -5.93 -13.07
C TYR A 190 9.42 -6.46 -12.54
N ARG A 191 8.62 -7.10 -13.40
CA ARG A 191 7.29 -7.66 -13.08
C ARG A 191 6.29 -6.66 -12.49
N LEU A 192 6.39 -5.38 -12.84
CA LEU A 192 5.56 -4.31 -12.26
C LEU A 192 4.05 -4.60 -12.38
N THR A 193 3.58 -5.12 -13.51
CA THR A 193 2.15 -5.40 -13.77
C THR A 193 1.58 -6.58 -13.00
N THR A 194 2.45 -7.42 -12.44
CA THR A 194 2.05 -8.63 -11.69
C THR A 194 2.34 -8.51 -10.19
N MET A 195 3.15 -7.51 -9.78
CA MET A 195 3.65 -7.36 -8.42
C MET A 195 3.81 -5.86 -8.07
N PRO A 196 2.95 -5.30 -7.20
CA PRO A 196 1.94 -5.97 -6.37
C PRO A 196 0.77 -6.58 -7.19
N PRO A 197 0.00 -7.50 -6.59
CA PRO A 197 -1.02 -8.28 -7.31
C PRO A 197 -2.25 -7.47 -7.73
N GLY A 198 -2.46 -6.30 -7.13
CA GLY A 198 -3.57 -5.41 -7.46
C GLY A 198 -3.29 -3.95 -7.11
N ILE A 199 -4.32 -3.14 -7.29
CA ILE A 199 -4.27 -1.69 -7.10
C ILE A 199 -4.98 -1.35 -5.81
N PHE A 200 -4.25 -0.79 -4.84
CA PHE A 200 -4.84 -0.44 -3.56
C PHE A 200 -5.71 0.82 -3.67
N ILE A 201 -6.65 1.01 -2.73
CA ILE A 201 -7.61 2.12 -2.78
C ILE A 201 -6.97 3.50 -2.54
N ASP A 202 -5.95 3.60 -1.66
CA ASP A 202 -5.35 4.90 -1.35
C ASP A 202 -4.68 5.51 -2.59
N GLN A 203 -3.88 4.71 -3.32
CA GLN A 203 -3.19 5.17 -4.54
C GLN A 203 -4.15 5.64 -5.62
N THR A 204 -5.30 4.98 -5.78
CA THR A 204 -6.30 5.41 -6.76
C THR A 204 -7.11 6.58 -6.27
N ASN A 205 -7.37 6.72 -4.97
CA ASN A 205 -7.97 7.95 -4.45
C ASN A 205 -7.11 9.17 -4.79
N GLY A 206 -5.79 9.10 -4.59
CA GLY A 206 -4.90 10.19 -5.02
C GLY A 206 -4.84 10.36 -6.55
N ALA A 207 -5.01 9.28 -7.32
CA ALA A 207 -5.14 9.38 -8.77
C ALA A 207 -6.44 10.06 -9.20
N LEU A 208 -7.56 9.76 -8.56
CA LEU A 208 -8.85 10.42 -8.78
C LEU A 208 -8.78 11.90 -8.39
N ASP A 209 -8.05 12.25 -7.34
CA ASP A 209 -7.78 13.65 -7.00
C ASP A 209 -6.99 14.36 -8.11
N ALA A 210 -5.96 13.71 -8.65
CA ALA A 210 -5.20 14.25 -9.79
C ALA A 210 -6.09 14.45 -11.03
N LEU A 211 -6.98 13.50 -11.33
CA LEU A 211 -7.94 13.61 -12.42
C LEU A 211 -9.01 14.67 -12.17
N ALA A 212 -9.49 14.82 -10.94
CA ALA A 212 -10.40 15.91 -10.58
C ALA A 212 -9.76 17.28 -10.79
N ILE A 213 -8.46 17.43 -10.48
CA ILE A 213 -7.71 18.65 -10.81
C ILE A 213 -7.58 18.82 -12.33
N LEU A 214 -7.34 17.74 -13.08
CA LEU A 214 -7.28 17.78 -14.55
C LEU A 214 -8.59 18.31 -15.16
N GLU A 215 -9.73 17.95 -14.57
CA GLU A 215 -11.08 18.39 -14.95
C GLU A 215 -11.48 19.77 -14.40
N GLY A 216 -10.57 20.49 -13.72
CA GLY A 216 -10.85 21.82 -13.16
C GLY A 216 -11.66 21.81 -11.86
N ARG A 217 -11.83 20.65 -11.20
CA ARG A 217 -12.57 20.49 -9.93
C ARG A 217 -11.69 20.63 -8.69
N GLN A 218 -10.67 21.48 -8.77
CA GLN A 218 -9.73 21.66 -7.68
C GLN A 218 -10.35 22.50 -6.53
N ALA A 219 -10.37 21.95 -5.31
CA ALA A 219 -10.84 22.66 -4.13
C ALA A 219 -9.77 23.57 -3.48
N SER A 220 -8.53 23.10 -3.36
CA SER A 220 -7.41 23.83 -2.75
C SER A 220 -6.07 23.40 -3.34
N PRO A 221 -5.07 24.30 -3.44
CA PRO A 221 -3.71 23.95 -3.89
C PRO A 221 -2.83 23.35 -2.78
N PHE A 222 -3.30 23.37 -1.52
CA PHE A 222 -2.50 22.97 -0.35
C PHE A 222 -3.08 21.80 0.43
N GLY A 223 -4.35 21.47 0.21
CA GLY A 223 -5.01 20.31 0.78
C GLY A 223 -5.89 19.66 -0.27
N THR A 224 -5.68 18.37 -0.50
CA THR A 224 -6.51 17.55 -1.40
C THR A 224 -6.92 16.27 -0.68
N SER A 225 -8.05 15.71 -1.10
CA SER A 225 -8.58 14.43 -0.61
C SER A 225 -9.23 14.47 0.78
N TRP A 226 -9.78 13.31 1.17
CA TRP A 226 -10.47 13.01 2.43
C TRP A 226 -9.61 13.13 3.71
N TYR A 227 -8.30 13.36 3.57
CA TYR A 227 -7.35 13.48 4.69
C TYR A 227 -6.50 14.75 4.69
N GLU A 228 -6.72 15.68 3.75
CA GLU A 228 -5.99 16.96 3.68
C GLU A 228 -4.45 16.79 3.69
N ILE A 229 -3.96 15.76 3.00
CA ILE A 229 -2.53 15.51 2.80
C ILE A 229 -1.97 16.59 1.84
N PRO A 230 -0.72 17.05 2.02
CA PRO A 230 -0.12 18.03 1.10
C PRO A 230 -0.17 17.60 -0.37
N THR A 231 -0.53 18.54 -1.24
CA THR A 231 -0.98 18.26 -2.62
C THR A 231 0.13 18.14 -3.67
N LEU A 232 1.39 18.46 -3.38
CA LEU A 232 2.44 18.54 -4.42
C LEU A 232 2.69 17.19 -5.10
N TYR A 233 2.55 16.07 -4.38
CA TYR A 233 2.64 14.75 -5.00
C TYR A 233 1.49 14.48 -5.99
N VAL A 234 0.28 14.95 -5.69
CA VAL A 234 -0.88 14.84 -6.59
C VAL A 234 -0.63 15.66 -7.86
N TYR A 235 -0.04 16.85 -7.75
CA TYR A 235 0.38 17.63 -8.92
C TYR A 235 1.49 16.95 -9.73
N PHE A 236 2.44 16.32 -9.06
CA PHE A 236 3.47 15.52 -9.72
C PHE A 236 2.85 14.34 -10.48
N MET A 237 1.90 13.63 -9.85
CA MET A 237 1.14 12.54 -10.48
C MET A 237 0.31 13.04 -11.67
N LEU A 238 -0.36 14.19 -11.54
CA LEU A 238 -1.07 14.86 -12.64
C LEU A 238 -0.12 15.17 -13.80
N GLY A 239 1.10 15.64 -13.51
CA GLY A 239 2.15 15.83 -14.51
C GLY A 239 2.47 14.53 -15.26
N MET A 240 2.58 13.41 -14.54
CA MET A 240 2.76 12.08 -15.16
C MET A 240 1.58 11.69 -16.04
N PHE A 241 0.34 11.94 -15.61
CA PHE A 241 -0.85 11.67 -16.42
C PHE A 241 -0.94 12.53 -17.68
N LYS A 242 -0.52 13.80 -17.62
CA LYS A 242 -0.43 14.67 -18.80
C LYS A 242 0.64 14.20 -19.80
N LEU A 243 1.73 13.60 -19.31
CA LEU A 243 2.84 13.14 -20.15
C LEU A 243 2.60 11.74 -20.75
N LEU A 244 2.01 10.82 -19.99
CA LEU A 244 1.93 9.40 -20.33
C LEU A 244 0.49 8.88 -20.50
N GLY A 245 -0.51 9.73 -20.28
CA GLY A 245 -1.90 9.35 -20.14
C GLY A 245 -2.23 8.82 -18.73
N ALA A 246 -3.50 8.96 -18.34
CA ALA A 246 -4.03 8.38 -17.10
C ALA A 246 -4.08 6.86 -17.22
N SER A 247 -3.04 6.18 -16.74
CA SER A 247 -2.90 4.73 -16.85
C SER A 247 -2.30 4.15 -15.58
N TRP A 248 -2.48 2.83 -15.39
CA TRP A 248 -1.83 2.10 -14.31
C TRP A 248 -0.30 2.29 -14.32
N LEU A 249 0.32 2.29 -15.50
CA LEU A 249 1.78 2.48 -15.61
C LEU A 249 2.19 3.88 -15.14
N ALA A 250 1.47 4.93 -15.58
CA ALA A 250 1.75 6.30 -15.16
C ALA A 250 1.60 6.49 -13.64
N LEU A 251 0.58 5.85 -13.04
CA LEU A 251 0.36 5.85 -11.59
C LEU A 251 1.56 5.27 -10.84
N VAL A 252 2.04 4.09 -11.24
CA VAL A 252 3.17 3.44 -10.58
C VAL A 252 4.48 4.19 -10.85
N LEU A 253 4.66 4.76 -12.04
CA LEU A 253 5.84 5.58 -12.35
C LEU A 253 5.93 6.82 -11.46
N ALA A 254 4.80 7.37 -10.98
CA ALA A 254 4.79 8.45 -10.00
C ALA A 254 5.45 8.09 -8.66
N SER A 255 5.57 6.80 -8.29
CA SER A 255 6.36 6.36 -7.13
C SER A 255 7.75 5.85 -7.52
N VAL A 256 7.91 5.23 -8.69
CA VAL A 256 9.20 4.68 -9.15
C VAL A 256 10.23 5.79 -9.39
N VAL A 257 9.83 6.90 -10.01
CA VAL A 257 10.75 8.01 -10.35
C VAL A 257 11.43 8.59 -9.10
N PRO A 258 10.72 9.10 -8.08
CA PRO A 258 11.37 9.60 -6.86
C PRO A 258 12.17 8.51 -6.12
N ALA A 259 11.74 7.24 -6.22
CA ALA A 259 12.46 6.13 -5.63
C ALA A 259 13.84 5.91 -6.29
N VAL A 260 13.92 5.94 -7.62
CA VAL A 260 15.20 5.82 -8.36
C VAL A 260 16.07 7.04 -8.07
N LEU A 261 15.49 8.24 -8.08
CA LEU A 261 16.21 9.48 -7.75
C LEU A 261 16.79 9.45 -6.33
N THR A 262 16.12 8.83 -5.37
CA THR A 262 16.67 8.60 -4.02
C THR A 262 17.95 7.77 -4.08
N VAL A 263 17.96 6.64 -4.80
CA VAL A 263 19.15 5.79 -4.95
C VAL A 263 20.31 6.57 -5.58
N LEU A 264 20.02 7.34 -6.63
CA LEU A 264 21.00 8.19 -7.30
C LEU A 264 21.54 9.29 -6.38
N ALA A 265 20.70 9.90 -5.55
CA ALA A 265 21.07 10.96 -4.63
C ALA A 265 21.90 10.45 -3.43
N VAL A 266 21.75 9.18 -3.04
CA VAL A 266 22.58 8.56 -1.98
C VAL A 266 24.05 8.55 -2.36
N TYR A 267 24.39 8.32 -3.63
CA TYR A 267 25.77 8.26 -4.09
C TYR A 267 26.58 9.55 -3.81
N PRO A 268 26.20 10.75 -4.28
CA PRO A 268 26.96 11.97 -4.04
C PRO A 268 27.02 12.35 -2.54
N LEU A 269 25.97 12.05 -1.76
CA LEU A 269 26.00 12.22 -0.30
C LEU A 269 27.05 11.32 0.36
N ALA A 270 26.97 10.01 0.10
CA ALA A 270 27.87 9.02 0.66
C ALA A 270 29.32 9.25 0.21
N ARG A 271 29.53 9.64 -1.05
CA ARG A 271 30.84 10.05 -1.60
C ARG A 271 31.41 11.22 -0.81
N THR A 272 30.57 12.21 -0.52
CA THR A 272 30.99 13.37 0.26
C THR A 272 31.33 12.98 1.70
N LEU A 273 30.61 12.05 2.32
CA LEU A 273 30.87 11.65 3.71
C LEU A 273 32.09 10.73 3.86
N PHE A 274 32.20 9.68 3.03
CA PHE A 274 33.11 8.57 3.25
C PHE A 274 33.94 8.16 2.01
N GLY A 275 33.74 8.82 0.86
CA GLY A 275 34.48 8.54 -0.37
C GLY A 275 33.81 7.49 -1.27
N VAL A 276 34.45 7.22 -2.42
CA VAL A 276 33.87 6.45 -3.53
C VAL A 276 33.47 5.02 -3.17
N PRO A 277 34.32 4.20 -2.51
CA PRO A 277 33.94 2.81 -2.25
C PRO A 277 32.71 2.70 -1.34
N THR A 278 32.63 3.54 -0.31
CA THR A 278 31.47 3.60 0.58
C THR A 278 30.23 4.10 -0.16
N ALA A 279 30.39 5.04 -1.09
CA ALA A 279 29.30 5.54 -1.91
C ALA A 279 28.71 4.47 -2.83
N LEU A 280 29.56 3.67 -3.48
CA LEU A 280 29.13 2.56 -4.31
C LEU A 280 28.46 1.46 -3.48
N ALA A 281 29.02 1.13 -2.30
CA ALA A 281 28.40 0.15 -1.40
C ALA A 281 27.04 0.64 -0.86
N ALA A 282 26.93 1.90 -0.45
CA ALA A 282 25.68 2.50 0.02
C ALA A 282 24.63 2.55 -1.09
N MET A 283 25.03 2.96 -2.30
CA MET A 283 24.15 2.97 -3.47
C MET A 283 23.69 1.55 -3.82
N ALA A 284 24.56 0.54 -3.71
CA ALA A 284 24.20 -0.85 -3.92
C ALA A 284 23.17 -1.34 -2.89
N PHE A 285 23.43 -1.17 -1.59
CA PHE A 285 22.48 -1.52 -0.53
C PHE A 285 21.13 -0.83 -0.73
N MET A 286 21.11 0.43 -1.15
CA MET A 286 19.87 1.17 -1.43
C MET A 286 19.17 0.69 -2.72
N ALA A 287 19.92 0.25 -3.73
CA ALA A 287 19.37 -0.22 -5.00
C ALA A 287 18.51 -1.47 -4.83
N PHE A 288 18.96 -2.43 -4.02
CA PHE A 288 18.25 -3.69 -3.75
C PHE A 288 17.54 -3.73 -2.39
N ASN A 289 17.43 -2.62 -1.66
CA ASN A 289 16.74 -2.56 -0.36
C ASN A 289 15.23 -2.90 -0.52
N ARG A 290 14.80 -4.06 -0.02
CA ARG A 290 13.42 -4.54 -0.14
C ARG A 290 12.40 -3.59 0.48
N TRP A 291 12.69 -2.99 1.62
CA TRP A 291 11.80 -2.02 2.27
C TRP A 291 11.49 -0.85 1.33
N HIS A 292 12.52 -0.30 0.70
CA HIS A 292 12.36 0.79 -0.26
C HIS A 292 11.78 0.34 -1.61
N ILE A 293 12.11 -0.86 -2.09
CA ILE A 293 11.52 -1.44 -3.29
C ILE A 293 10.01 -1.60 -3.13
N ASN A 294 9.56 -2.16 -2.00
CA ASN A 294 8.14 -2.40 -1.76
C ASN A 294 7.33 -1.09 -1.84
N MET A 295 7.79 -0.02 -1.20
CA MET A 295 7.09 1.27 -1.21
C MET A 295 7.13 1.98 -2.57
N SER A 296 8.09 1.64 -3.43
CA SER A 296 8.27 2.32 -4.72
C SER A 296 7.39 1.83 -5.87
N ARG A 297 6.66 0.73 -5.68
CA ARG A 297 6.06 -0.06 -6.79
C ARG A 297 4.54 -0.01 -6.92
N TRP A 298 3.87 0.86 -6.18
CA TRP A 298 2.39 0.88 -6.15
C TRP A 298 1.76 2.25 -6.45
N GLY A 299 2.53 3.35 -6.45
CA GLY A 299 2.04 4.67 -6.89
C GLY A 299 1.60 5.60 -5.76
N TRP A 300 2.25 5.50 -4.59
CA TRP A 300 1.90 6.30 -3.42
C TRP A 300 3.01 7.24 -2.92
N ILE A 301 2.57 8.28 -2.18
CA ILE A 301 3.31 9.52 -1.90
C ILE A 301 4.59 9.38 -1.09
N GLU A 302 4.63 8.42 -0.16
CA GLU A 302 5.66 8.42 0.89
C GLU A 302 7.07 8.32 0.30
N VAL A 303 7.25 7.54 -0.77
CA VAL A 303 8.57 7.25 -1.35
C VAL A 303 9.28 8.48 -1.93
N ALA A 304 8.59 9.62 -2.04
CA ALA A 304 9.22 10.90 -2.35
C ALA A 304 10.01 11.49 -1.17
N THR A 305 9.63 11.18 0.08
CA THR A 305 10.25 11.73 1.30
C THR A 305 11.76 11.47 1.38
N PRO A 306 12.26 10.25 1.15
CA PRO A 306 13.69 9.98 1.19
C PRO A 306 14.49 10.81 0.17
N PHE A 307 13.94 11.10 -1.02
CA PHE A 307 14.63 11.90 -2.04
C PHE A 307 14.90 13.32 -1.54
N PHE A 308 13.87 14.05 -1.10
CA PHE A 308 14.01 15.42 -0.60
C PHE A 308 14.92 15.48 0.62
N GLN A 309 14.82 14.48 1.51
CA GLN A 309 15.68 14.37 2.68
C GLN A 309 17.15 14.19 2.28
N VAL A 310 17.47 13.24 1.40
CA VAL A 310 18.86 12.96 0.97
C VAL A 310 19.47 14.16 0.26
N VAL A 311 18.72 14.80 -0.63
CA VAL A 311 19.20 15.97 -1.38
C VAL A 311 19.44 17.17 -0.46
N SER A 312 18.52 17.45 0.47
CA SER A 312 18.71 18.51 1.47
C SER A 312 19.94 18.24 2.34
N VAL A 313 20.09 17.02 2.85
CA VAL A 313 21.26 16.63 3.66
C VAL A 313 22.55 16.67 2.84
N TYR A 314 22.55 16.25 1.58
CA TYR A 314 23.70 16.36 0.68
C TYR A 314 24.18 17.80 0.56
N PHE A 315 23.28 18.73 0.24
CA PHE A 315 23.63 20.13 0.12
C PHE A 315 24.07 20.72 1.46
N LEU A 316 23.45 20.37 2.59
CA LEU A 316 23.91 20.81 3.91
C LEU A 316 25.32 20.30 4.24
N VAL A 317 25.60 19.02 3.97
CA VAL A 317 26.93 18.44 4.18
C VAL A 317 27.96 19.10 3.27
N ARG A 318 27.61 19.37 2.00
CA ARG A 318 28.47 20.07 1.04
C ARG A 318 28.72 21.52 1.47
N ALA A 319 27.67 22.25 1.83
CA ALA A 319 27.72 23.62 2.34
C ALA A 319 28.62 23.75 3.56
N ALA A 320 28.54 22.78 4.47
CA ALA A 320 29.33 22.78 5.67
C ALA A 320 30.84 22.56 5.41
N LYS A 321 31.21 22.03 4.24
CA LYS A 321 32.60 21.91 3.76
C LYS A 321 33.03 23.11 2.92
N THR A 322 32.22 23.50 1.94
CA THR A 322 32.56 24.50 0.90
C THR A 322 32.28 25.93 1.34
N ARG A 323 31.39 26.12 2.34
CA ARG A 323 30.82 27.41 2.77
C ARG A 323 30.13 28.21 1.66
N ARG A 324 29.76 27.56 0.54
CA ARG A 324 29.04 28.20 -0.57
C ARG A 324 27.59 28.48 -0.17
N LEU A 325 27.15 29.73 -0.37
CA LEU A 325 25.78 30.14 -0.06
C LEU A 325 24.73 29.38 -0.87
N LEU A 326 25.02 29.07 -2.14
CA LEU A 326 24.13 28.27 -2.99
C LEU A 326 23.82 26.90 -2.38
N ASP A 327 24.80 26.25 -1.73
CA ASP A 327 24.59 24.94 -1.11
C ASP A 327 23.64 25.05 0.09
N PHE A 328 23.75 26.11 0.90
CA PHE A 328 22.79 26.37 1.97
C PHE A 328 21.39 26.68 1.45
N ALA A 329 21.30 27.51 0.40
CA ALA A 329 20.02 27.84 -0.24
C ALA A 329 19.32 26.58 -0.79
N LEU A 330 20.05 25.72 -1.50
CA LEU A 330 19.53 24.45 -2.02
C LEU A 330 19.14 23.49 -0.89
N ALA A 331 19.90 23.42 0.20
CA ALA A 331 19.53 22.62 1.36
C ALA A 331 18.18 23.05 1.97
N GLY A 332 17.95 24.36 2.09
CA GLY A 332 16.69 24.93 2.59
C GLY A 332 15.52 24.76 1.63
N LEU A 333 15.75 25.02 0.34
CA LEU A 333 14.77 24.85 -0.73
C LEU A 333 14.22 23.42 -0.79
N PHE A 334 15.10 22.41 -0.86
CA PHE A 334 14.65 21.01 -0.93
C PHE A 334 13.99 20.54 0.37
N LEU A 335 14.43 21.05 1.53
CA LEU A 335 13.79 20.74 2.80
C LEU A 335 12.36 21.28 2.87
N GLY A 336 12.15 22.51 2.40
CA GLY A 336 10.83 23.15 2.43
C GLY A 336 9.90 22.62 1.34
N LEU A 337 10.40 22.33 0.13
CA LEU A 337 9.62 21.60 -0.89
C LEU A 337 9.20 20.20 -0.40
N GLY A 338 10.06 19.53 0.36
CA GLY A 338 9.74 18.24 0.97
C GLY A 338 8.50 18.29 1.87
N MET A 339 8.21 19.44 2.52
CA MET A 339 7.02 19.62 3.38
C MET A 339 5.69 19.41 2.63
N TYR A 340 5.69 19.50 1.30
CA TYR A 340 4.52 19.29 0.46
C TYR A 340 4.36 17.85 -0.05
N MET A 341 5.24 16.94 0.36
CA MET A 341 5.14 15.52 0.04
C MET A 341 4.33 14.80 1.11
N TYR A 342 4.97 14.00 1.97
CA TYR A 342 4.29 13.23 3.00
C TYR A 342 4.61 13.74 4.40
N LEU A 343 3.68 13.51 5.34
CA LEU A 343 3.75 13.93 6.73
C LEU A 343 5.07 13.54 7.44
N ALA A 344 5.66 12.39 7.10
CA ALA A 344 6.90 11.91 7.71
C ALA A 344 8.11 12.84 7.49
N ILE A 345 8.08 13.72 6.47
CA ILE A 345 9.14 14.71 6.23
C ILE A 345 9.33 15.65 7.42
N ARG A 346 8.32 15.83 8.29
CA ARG A 346 8.44 16.61 9.54
C ARG A 346 9.58 16.08 10.43
N MET A 347 9.79 14.76 10.45
CA MET A 347 10.92 14.16 11.17
C MET A 347 12.26 14.42 10.49
N ALA A 348 12.29 14.51 9.16
CA ALA A 348 13.49 14.91 8.43
C ALA A 348 13.91 16.36 8.76
N VAL A 349 12.96 17.28 8.89
CA VAL A 349 13.23 18.66 9.36
C VAL A 349 13.84 18.64 10.75
N GLY A 350 13.26 17.86 11.68
CA GLY A 350 13.81 17.69 13.02
C GLY A 350 15.24 17.12 13.01
N ALA A 351 15.50 16.11 12.19
CA ALA A 351 16.84 15.53 12.05
C ALA A 351 17.87 16.52 11.52
N VAL A 352 17.50 17.33 10.52
CA VAL A 352 18.35 18.38 9.95
C VAL A 352 18.64 19.47 10.98
N ALA A 353 17.62 19.95 11.70
CA ALA A 353 17.78 20.96 12.75
C ALA A 353 18.70 20.47 13.87
N LEU A 354 18.47 19.26 14.38
CA LEU A 354 19.31 18.64 15.40
C LEU A 354 20.73 18.40 14.91
N TYR A 355 20.92 18.04 13.64
CA TYR A 355 22.26 17.91 13.07
C TYR A 355 22.99 19.25 12.98
N VAL A 356 22.31 20.33 12.58
CA VAL A 356 22.91 21.69 12.60
C VAL A 356 23.33 22.07 14.01
N LEU A 357 22.46 21.87 15.01
CA LEU A 357 22.78 22.11 16.42
C LEU A 357 23.99 21.28 16.88
N TYR A 358 23.97 19.98 16.60
CA TYR A 358 25.07 19.07 16.90
C TYR A 358 26.39 19.52 16.25
N ARG A 359 26.36 20.01 15.00
CA ARG A 359 27.54 20.56 14.32
C ARG A 359 28.06 21.82 14.98
N LEU A 360 27.19 22.71 15.45
CA LEU A 360 27.59 23.91 16.20
C LEU A 360 28.31 23.53 17.51
N LEU A 361 27.87 22.46 18.17
CA LEU A 361 28.45 21.98 19.43
C LEU A 361 29.78 21.23 19.23
N VAL A 362 29.87 20.39 18.20
CA VAL A 362 31.02 19.49 18.03
C VAL A 362 32.12 20.08 17.15
N GLN A 363 31.78 20.93 16.18
CA GLN A 363 32.76 21.51 15.26
C GLN A 363 33.05 22.98 15.59
N ARG A 364 34.25 23.22 16.12
CA ARG A 364 34.77 24.57 16.36
C ARG A 364 34.74 25.41 15.07
N GLY A 365 34.20 26.62 15.17
CA GLY A 365 34.09 27.56 14.04
C GLY A 365 32.99 27.23 13.03
N PHE A 366 32.11 26.24 13.29
CA PHE A 366 30.96 26.03 12.42
C PHE A 366 29.99 27.21 12.45
N TRP A 367 29.84 27.90 13.60
CA TRP A 367 29.03 29.12 13.79
C TRP A 367 29.30 30.23 12.75
N ARG A 368 30.50 30.28 12.16
CA ARG A 368 30.83 31.22 11.08
C ARG A 368 30.01 30.99 9.80
N ALA A 369 29.26 29.89 9.68
CA ALA A 369 28.29 29.65 8.61
C ALA A 369 26.94 30.35 8.86
N TRP A 370 26.80 31.20 9.89
CA TRP A 370 25.51 31.78 10.25
C TRP A 370 24.78 32.46 9.08
N VAL A 371 25.48 33.13 8.16
CA VAL A 371 24.87 33.71 6.94
C VAL A 371 24.24 32.63 6.07
N GLY A 372 24.99 31.54 5.84
CA GLY A 372 24.49 30.37 5.11
C GLY A 372 23.33 29.69 5.83
N LEU A 373 23.42 29.50 7.14
CA LEU A 373 22.35 28.89 7.95
C LEU A 373 21.08 29.76 7.97
N ALA A 374 21.23 31.09 8.04
CA ALA A 374 20.13 32.04 7.93
C ALA A 374 19.50 31.98 6.53
N LEU A 375 20.31 31.89 5.48
CA LEU A 375 19.83 31.72 4.10
C LEU A 375 19.08 30.38 3.93
N MET A 376 19.62 29.29 4.48
CA MET A 376 18.95 27.99 4.48
C MET A 376 17.58 28.06 5.18
N ALA A 377 17.53 28.68 6.36
CA ALA A 377 16.30 28.87 7.11
C ALA A 377 15.30 29.75 6.35
N LEU A 378 15.77 30.83 5.72
CA LEU A 378 14.96 31.71 4.89
C LEU A 378 14.35 30.95 3.71
N LEU A 379 15.14 30.19 2.95
CA LEU A 379 14.64 29.42 1.81
C LEU A 379 13.69 28.30 2.22
N TYR A 380 13.94 27.65 3.36
CA TYR A 380 12.99 26.72 3.96
C TYR A 380 11.66 27.41 4.29
N LEU A 381 11.70 28.54 4.99
CA LEU A 381 10.49 29.29 5.38
C LEU A 381 9.74 29.83 4.16
N MET A 382 10.43 30.40 3.16
CA MET A 382 9.79 30.92 1.95
C MET A 382 9.07 29.83 1.15
N THR A 383 9.64 28.63 1.09
CA THR A 383 9.04 27.52 0.34
C THR A 383 7.94 26.85 1.15
N PHE A 384 8.09 26.70 2.46
CA PHE A 384 7.06 26.14 3.34
C PHE A 384 5.92 27.11 3.67
N SER A 385 6.13 28.44 3.59
CA SER A 385 5.18 29.43 4.10
C SER A 385 3.77 29.36 3.52
N PRO A 386 3.54 29.06 2.22
CA PRO A 386 2.17 28.90 1.71
C PRO A 386 1.41 27.77 2.42
N LEU A 387 2.03 26.59 2.58
CA LEU A 387 1.45 25.47 3.32
C LEU A 387 1.31 25.80 4.81
N ALA A 388 2.27 26.52 5.39
CA ALA A 388 2.20 26.97 6.78
C ALA A 388 1.02 27.93 7.02
N ASP A 389 0.80 28.92 6.15
CA ASP A 389 -0.35 29.84 6.21
C ASP A 389 -1.67 29.06 6.11
N HIS A 390 -1.75 28.08 5.21
CA HIS A 390 -2.91 27.20 5.11
C HIS A 390 -3.18 26.43 6.42
N TYR A 391 -2.14 25.87 7.04
CA TYR A 391 -2.23 25.18 8.33
C TYR A 391 -2.61 26.10 9.48
N LEU A 392 -2.15 27.35 9.48
CA LEU A 392 -2.51 28.34 10.49
C LEU A 392 -3.97 28.78 10.37
N ARG A 393 -4.50 28.90 9.14
CA ARG A 393 -5.90 29.24 8.88
C ARG A 393 -6.84 28.05 9.08
N ASN A 394 -6.35 26.83 8.90
CA ASN A 394 -7.11 25.59 9.02
C ASN A 394 -6.40 24.60 9.96
N PRO A 395 -6.36 24.85 11.28
CA PRO A 395 -5.60 24.01 12.21
C PRO A 395 -5.98 22.53 12.21
N PHE A 396 -7.23 22.21 11.82
CA PHE A 396 -7.72 20.85 11.62
C PHE A 396 -6.83 20.07 10.63
N THR A 397 -6.51 20.65 9.47
CA THR A 397 -5.66 20.02 8.44
C THR A 397 -4.30 19.57 8.96
N PHE A 398 -3.70 20.33 9.89
CA PHE A 398 -2.38 20.04 10.42
C PHE A 398 -2.40 18.93 11.48
N LEU A 399 -3.44 18.90 12.31
CA LEU A 399 -3.55 18.08 13.51
C LEU A 399 -4.34 16.80 13.32
N ASN A 400 -5.36 16.78 12.45
CA ASN A 400 -6.34 15.70 12.34
C ASN A 400 -5.68 14.32 12.26
N ARG A 401 -4.75 14.12 11.31
CA ARG A 401 -4.08 12.83 11.16
C ARG A 401 -3.15 12.51 12.34
N SER A 402 -2.35 13.47 12.79
CA SER A 402 -1.41 13.24 13.90
C SER A 402 -2.11 12.94 15.23
N GLN A 403 -3.29 13.51 15.48
CA GLN A 403 -4.08 13.25 16.68
C GLN A 403 -4.80 11.89 16.65
N GLN A 404 -5.14 11.37 15.48
CA GLN A 404 -5.75 10.04 15.37
C GLN A 404 -4.76 8.92 15.64
N VAL A 405 -3.57 8.99 15.02
CA VAL A 405 -2.60 7.88 15.05
C VAL A 405 -1.46 8.11 16.04
N THR A 406 -1.65 8.92 17.09
CA THR A 406 -0.59 9.18 18.09
C THR A 406 -0.55 8.09 19.17
N ILE A 407 0.66 7.74 19.61
CA ILE A 407 0.87 6.90 20.79
C ILE A 407 0.27 7.49 22.07
N ALA A 408 -0.01 8.80 22.11
CA ALA A 408 -0.61 9.44 23.27
C ALA A 408 -2.02 8.88 23.58
N ASN A 409 -2.77 8.45 22.56
CA ASN A 409 -4.07 7.82 22.73
C ASN A 409 -3.93 6.46 23.43
N ASP A 410 -2.96 5.65 22.99
CA ASP A 410 -2.66 4.35 23.61
C ASP A 410 -2.17 4.51 25.06
N ILE A 411 -1.30 5.50 25.34
CA ILE A 411 -0.83 5.82 26.70
C ILE A 411 -2.00 6.21 27.60
N LYS A 412 -2.91 7.05 27.10
CA LYS A 412 -4.09 7.49 27.83
C LYS A 412 -5.05 6.32 28.10
N GLN A 413 -5.27 5.46 27.11
CA GLN A 413 -6.12 4.27 27.24
C GLN A 413 -5.54 3.23 28.20
N ALA A 414 -4.22 3.02 28.18
CA ALA A 414 -3.52 2.07 29.05
C ALA A 414 -3.22 2.61 30.45
N GLY A 415 -3.33 3.93 30.67
CA GLY A 415 -2.96 4.59 31.93
C GLY A 415 -1.48 4.46 32.29
N SER A 416 -0.60 4.16 31.32
CA SER A 416 0.83 3.93 31.55
C SER A 416 1.68 4.23 30.31
N TYR A 417 3.00 4.38 30.47
CA TYR A 417 3.95 4.54 29.36
C TYR A 417 4.37 3.20 28.72
N GLN A 418 3.80 2.07 29.14
CA GLN A 418 4.12 0.76 28.57
C GLN A 418 3.94 0.72 27.04
N PRO A 419 2.88 1.31 26.44
CA PRO A 419 2.72 1.33 24.98
C PRO A 419 3.87 2.00 24.25
N LEU A 420 4.45 3.08 24.81
CA LEU A 420 5.59 3.77 24.22
C LEU A 420 6.85 2.89 24.24
N TRP A 421 7.12 2.22 25.35
CA TRP A 421 8.28 1.32 25.48
C TRP A 421 8.17 0.11 24.57
N GLU A 422 6.98 -0.48 24.48
CA GLU A 422 6.70 -1.57 23.55
C GLU A 422 6.87 -1.11 22.11
N ASN A 423 6.35 0.06 21.73
CA ASN A 423 6.50 0.55 20.37
C ASN A 423 7.95 0.90 20.03
N LEU A 424 8.72 1.44 20.98
CA LEU A 424 10.15 1.66 20.83
C LEU A 424 10.90 0.33 20.60
N ARG A 425 10.59 -0.70 21.40
CA ARG A 425 11.15 -2.05 21.25
C ARG A 425 10.84 -2.61 19.86
N ARG A 426 9.57 -2.56 19.42
CA ARG A 426 9.16 -3.04 18.09
C ARG A 426 9.92 -2.37 16.96
N HIS A 427 10.12 -1.05 17.03
CA HIS A 427 10.88 -0.30 16.02
C HIS A 427 12.40 -0.52 16.12
N ALA A 428 12.94 -0.88 17.28
CA ALA A 428 14.34 -1.32 17.38
C ALA A 428 14.53 -2.72 16.77
N GLU A 429 13.57 -3.62 17.00
CA GLU A 429 13.54 -4.98 16.48
C GLU A 429 13.23 -5.05 14.98
N MET A 430 12.59 -4.02 14.41
CA MET A 430 12.11 -4.03 13.02
C MET A 430 13.19 -4.32 12.00
N PHE A 431 14.44 -3.91 12.24
CA PHE A 431 15.51 -4.08 11.27
C PHE A 431 15.90 -5.55 11.09
N THR A 432 15.98 -6.32 12.17
CA THR A 432 16.66 -7.64 12.16
C THR A 432 15.85 -8.79 12.76
N VAL A 433 14.81 -8.50 13.53
CA VAL A 433 14.05 -9.51 14.29
C VAL A 433 12.64 -9.63 13.74
N ARG A 434 11.82 -8.58 13.90
CA ARG A 434 10.41 -8.61 13.51
C ARG A 434 9.99 -7.25 12.96
N GLY A 435 9.81 -7.19 11.65
CA GLY A 435 9.41 -5.97 10.95
C GLY A 435 7.91 -5.72 10.99
N ASP A 436 7.48 -4.78 10.13
CA ASP A 436 6.07 -4.40 9.98
C ASP A 436 5.24 -5.64 9.60
N SER A 437 4.09 -5.80 10.26
CA SER A 437 3.17 -6.91 10.03
C SER A 437 2.10 -6.58 8.99
N ASN A 438 2.02 -5.33 8.53
CA ASN A 438 1.11 -4.92 7.47
C ASN A 438 1.56 -5.55 6.13
N PRO A 439 0.73 -6.40 5.51
CA PRO A 439 1.06 -7.08 4.25
C PRO A 439 1.32 -6.15 3.06
N ARG A 440 0.85 -4.89 3.11
CA ARG A 440 1.16 -3.87 2.09
C ARG A 440 2.58 -3.34 2.24
N HIS A 441 3.11 -3.33 3.45
CA HIS A 441 4.39 -2.70 3.77
C HIS A 441 5.56 -3.68 3.78
N ASN A 442 5.28 -4.97 3.94
CA ASN A 442 6.28 -5.98 4.18
C ASN A 442 5.69 -7.39 3.95
N LEU A 443 6.55 -8.42 3.82
CA LEU A 443 6.13 -9.78 4.16
C LEU A 443 5.81 -9.80 5.66
N PRO A 444 4.57 -10.09 6.09
CA PRO A 444 4.15 -9.86 7.47
C PRO A 444 5.13 -10.41 8.51
N GLY A 445 5.69 -9.49 9.33
CA GLY A 445 6.60 -9.82 10.43
C GLY A 445 8.06 -10.09 10.03
N ALA A 446 8.39 -10.19 8.74
CA ALA A 446 9.77 -10.37 8.30
C ALA A 446 10.65 -9.14 8.65
N PRO A 447 11.95 -9.30 8.95
CA PRO A 447 12.84 -8.16 9.17
C PRO A 447 12.86 -7.16 8.00
N MET A 448 12.91 -5.87 8.30
CA MET A 448 12.85 -4.80 7.29
C MET A 448 14.12 -4.70 6.44
N VAL A 449 15.26 -5.19 6.93
CA VAL A 449 16.49 -5.31 6.13
C VAL A 449 16.97 -6.75 6.10
N ASP A 450 17.71 -7.11 5.06
CA ASP A 450 18.30 -8.44 4.95
C ASP A 450 19.37 -8.69 6.03
N PRO A 451 19.72 -9.96 6.33
CA PRO A 451 20.67 -10.28 7.39
C PRO A 451 22.05 -9.63 7.24
N VAL A 452 22.55 -9.43 6.01
CA VAL A 452 23.86 -8.80 5.77
C VAL A 452 23.79 -7.32 6.13
N THR A 453 22.80 -6.61 5.58
CA THR A 453 22.57 -5.20 5.88
C THR A 453 22.31 -4.99 7.37
N GLY A 454 21.51 -5.86 8.00
CA GLY A 454 21.21 -5.84 9.42
C GLY A 454 22.44 -6.00 10.32
N ALA A 455 23.31 -6.98 10.04
CA ALA A 455 24.54 -7.18 10.80
C ALA A 455 25.50 -5.98 10.67
N LEU A 456 25.67 -5.46 9.46
CA LEU A 456 26.50 -4.29 9.20
C LEU A 456 25.94 -3.03 9.87
N LEU A 457 24.61 -2.87 9.88
CA LEU A 457 23.92 -1.78 10.57
C LEU A 457 24.21 -1.81 12.07
N LEU A 458 24.09 -2.96 12.74
CA LEU A 458 24.35 -3.08 14.17
C LEU A 458 25.81 -2.75 14.53
N ILE A 459 26.77 -3.27 13.75
CA ILE A 459 28.20 -2.94 13.91
C ILE A 459 28.43 -1.44 13.70
N GLY A 460 27.82 -0.88 12.66
CA GLY A 460 27.95 0.54 12.32
C GLY A 460 27.31 1.45 13.36
N PHE A 461 26.18 1.05 13.94
CA PHE A 461 25.52 1.80 15.00
C PHE A 461 26.39 1.84 16.26
N GLY A 462 26.92 0.68 16.69
CA GLY A 462 27.85 0.61 17.82
C GLY A 462 29.14 1.40 17.58
N TYR A 463 29.72 1.29 16.38
CA TYR A 463 30.90 2.07 15.99
C TYR A 463 30.60 3.57 15.94
N GLY A 464 29.43 3.95 15.43
CA GLY A 464 28.98 5.32 15.34
C GLY A 464 28.80 5.96 16.72
N LEU A 465 28.26 5.21 17.70
CA LEU A 465 28.15 5.68 19.10
C LEU A 465 29.54 5.93 19.70
N TRP A 466 30.50 5.03 19.45
CA TRP A 466 31.89 5.24 19.87
C TRP A 466 32.54 6.46 19.19
N ARG A 467 32.18 6.73 17.93
CA ARG A 467 32.62 7.86 17.13
C ARG A 467 31.59 8.99 17.07
N VAL A 468 30.77 9.18 18.11
CA VAL A 468 29.67 10.16 18.06
C VAL A 468 30.16 11.60 17.86
N ARG A 469 31.43 11.92 18.15
CA ARG A 469 32.05 13.22 17.87
C ARG A 469 32.52 13.40 16.42
N ASP A 470 32.58 12.33 15.63
CA ASP A 470 32.76 12.44 14.19
C ASP A 470 31.43 12.86 13.59
N HIS A 471 31.44 14.02 12.92
CA HIS A 471 30.23 14.64 12.42
C HIS A 471 29.46 13.77 11.42
N ARG A 472 30.12 12.82 10.77
CA ARG A 472 29.49 11.90 9.81
C ARG A 472 28.63 10.87 10.53
N TYR A 473 29.12 10.28 11.62
CA TYR A 473 28.35 9.33 12.41
C TYR A 473 27.29 10.02 13.25
N GLY A 474 27.59 11.21 13.79
CA GLY A 474 26.58 12.04 14.45
C GLY A 474 25.38 12.34 13.54
N LEU A 475 25.62 12.66 12.25
CA LEU A 475 24.54 12.80 11.26
C LEU A 475 23.70 11.53 11.14
N LEU A 476 24.34 10.37 10.90
CA LEU A 476 23.62 9.12 10.64
C LEU A 476 22.83 8.65 11.87
N LEU A 477 23.38 8.81 13.07
CA LEU A 477 22.69 8.46 14.32
C LEU A 477 21.49 9.36 14.60
N ILE A 478 21.65 10.69 14.45
CA ILE A 478 20.54 11.65 14.59
C ILE A 478 19.47 11.36 13.55
N TRP A 479 19.87 11.15 12.30
CA TRP A 479 18.96 10.81 11.22
C TRP A 479 18.14 9.59 11.58
N ILE A 480 18.78 8.43 11.79
CA ILE A 480 18.09 7.17 12.11
C ILE A 480 17.14 7.36 13.28
N SER A 481 17.61 7.95 14.39
CA SER A 481 16.82 8.08 15.62
C SER A 481 15.58 8.96 15.43
N ILE A 482 15.74 10.11 14.78
CA ILE A 482 14.66 11.09 14.65
C ILE A 482 13.65 10.68 13.57
N THR A 483 14.10 10.12 12.44
CA THR A 483 13.15 9.60 11.45
C THR A 483 12.41 8.37 11.95
N LEU A 484 13.04 7.52 12.77
CA LEU A 484 12.39 6.36 13.39
C LEU A 484 11.33 6.80 14.42
N ALA A 485 11.51 7.96 15.06
CA ALA A 485 10.54 8.52 16.01
C ALA A 485 9.16 8.76 15.36
N GLY A 486 9.08 8.98 14.04
CA GLY A 486 7.80 9.08 13.33
C GLY A 486 6.93 7.81 13.47
N GLY A 487 7.55 6.64 13.49
CA GLY A 487 6.87 5.36 13.77
C GLY A 487 6.66 5.11 15.26
N VAL A 488 7.68 5.36 16.09
CA VAL A 488 7.62 5.13 17.55
C VAL A 488 6.55 5.98 18.24
N LEU A 489 6.34 7.21 17.78
CA LEU A 489 5.33 8.13 18.32
C LEU A 489 3.94 7.95 17.68
N SER A 490 3.81 7.00 16.75
CA SER A 490 2.53 6.58 16.19
C SER A 490 1.86 5.51 17.06
N SER A 491 0.58 5.21 16.79
CA SER A 491 -0.22 4.26 17.56
C SER A 491 0.41 2.87 17.62
N LEU A 492 0.31 2.23 18.79
CA LEU A 492 0.88 0.92 19.05
C LEU A 492 0.27 -0.17 18.16
N GLY A 493 -1.03 -0.07 17.84
CA GLY A 493 -1.75 -1.04 17.01
C GLY A 493 -1.21 -1.18 15.59
N GLU A 494 -0.55 -0.13 15.08
CA GLU A 494 0.07 -0.10 13.75
C GLU A 494 1.61 -0.34 13.80
N GLY A 495 2.18 -0.57 14.99
CA GLY A 495 3.62 -0.66 15.21
C GLY A 495 4.19 -2.10 15.11
N PRO A 496 5.41 -2.30 14.55
CA PRO A 496 6.28 -1.28 13.97
C PRO A 496 5.82 -0.85 12.57
N GLN A 497 5.97 0.43 12.24
CA GLN A 497 5.35 1.03 11.05
C GLN A 497 6.41 1.45 10.02
N ALA A 498 6.54 0.66 8.96
CA ALA A 498 7.58 0.81 7.93
C ALA A 498 7.32 1.94 6.93
N PHE A 499 6.07 2.30 6.70
CA PHE A 499 5.69 3.37 5.78
C PHE A 499 6.15 4.74 6.32
N ARG A 500 5.84 5.07 7.57
CA ARG A 500 6.20 6.33 8.24
C ARG A 500 7.69 6.46 8.57
N THR A 501 8.44 5.36 8.46
CA THR A 501 9.86 5.32 8.81
C THR A 501 10.76 5.08 7.58
N LEU A 502 10.23 5.10 6.35
CA LEU A 502 11.03 4.83 5.14
C LEU A 502 12.20 5.82 4.99
N GLY A 503 12.05 7.05 5.48
CA GLY A 503 13.13 8.05 5.55
C GLY A 503 14.41 7.58 6.26
N VAL A 504 14.36 6.49 7.03
CA VAL A 504 15.53 5.86 7.67
C VAL A 504 16.44 5.14 6.66
N THR A 505 15.89 4.63 5.55
CA THR A 505 16.59 3.71 4.64
C THR A 505 17.90 4.25 4.03
N PRO A 506 18.04 5.55 3.65
CA PRO A 506 19.30 6.08 3.14
C PRO A 506 20.42 6.07 4.20
N ALA A 507 20.12 6.44 5.44
CA ALA A 507 21.10 6.45 6.52
C ALA A 507 21.59 5.05 6.86
N VAL A 508 20.67 4.07 6.86
CA VAL A 508 21.01 2.64 7.04
C VAL A 508 21.94 2.15 5.92
N ALA A 509 21.62 2.44 4.66
CA ALA A 509 22.44 2.03 3.52
C ALA A 509 23.85 2.64 3.57
N ILE A 510 23.96 3.93 3.93
CA ILE A 510 25.26 4.62 4.07
C ILE A 510 26.08 4.00 5.20
N LEU A 511 25.46 3.73 6.36
CA LEU A 511 26.16 3.17 7.50
C LEU A 511 26.63 1.74 7.24
N ALA A 512 25.78 0.90 6.64
CA ALA A 512 26.14 -0.47 6.24
C ALA A 512 27.27 -0.46 5.18
N GLY A 513 27.19 0.44 4.20
CA GLY A 513 28.23 0.62 3.18
C GLY A 513 29.59 1.01 3.77
N ASP A 514 29.60 1.91 4.76
CA ASP A 514 30.83 2.32 5.44
C ASP A 514 31.49 1.16 6.20
N VAL A 515 30.70 0.39 6.95
CA VAL A 515 31.19 -0.78 7.69
C VAL A 515 31.75 -1.83 6.74
N LEU A 516 31.04 -2.13 5.64
CA LEU A 516 31.48 -3.08 4.62
C LEU A 516 32.84 -2.70 4.05
N VAL A 517 33.01 -1.43 3.68
CA VAL A 517 34.26 -0.92 3.10
C VAL A 517 35.39 -0.91 4.12
N ARG A 518 35.11 -0.56 5.38
CA ARG A 518 36.12 -0.62 6.45
C ARG A 518 36.57 -2.04 6.73
N ALA A 519 35.64 -2.99 6.76
CA ALA A 519 35.95 -4.42 6.90
C ALA A 519 36.80 -4.90 5.72
N TRP A 520 36.46 -4.52 4.49
CA TRP A 520 37.24 -4.81 3.30
C TRP A 520 38.66 -4.23 3.37
N VAL A 521 38.82 -2.96 3.74
CA VAL A 521 40.14 -2.31 3.88
C VAL A 521 40.97 -2.99 4.96
N ALA A 522 40.37 -3.36 6.10
CA ALA A 522 41.05 -4.10 7.15
C ALA A 522 41.49 -5.50 6.69
N LEU A 523 40.63 -6.22 5.95
CA LEU A 523 40.94 -7.53 5.37
C LEU A 523 42.09 -7.44 4.37
N ARG A 524 42.02 -6.48 3.44
CA ARG A 524 43.06 -6.26 2.42
C ARG A 524 44.42 -5.96 3.06
N ARG A 525 44.46 -5.16 4.13
CA ARG A 525 45.69 -4.90 4.91
C ARG A 525 46.18 -6.12 5.67
N GLY A 526 45.28 -6.97 6.16
CA GLY A 526 45.62 -8.21 6.85
C GLY A 526 46.20 -9.28 5.93
N LEU A 527 45.74 -9.33 4.67
CA LEU A 527 46.20 -10.25 3.62
C LEU A 527 47.44 -9.78 2.87
N ALA A 528 47.84 -8.51 3.04
CA ALA A 528 49.02 -7.97 2.41
C ALA A 528 50.28 -8.73 2.86
N PRO A 529 51.15 -9.25 1.96
CA PRO A 529 52.43 -9.81 2.35
C PRO A 529 53.19 -8.77 3.16
N ARG A 530 53.69 -9.16 4.32
CA ARG A 530 54.63 -8.31 5.05
C ARG A 530 55.86 -8.17 4.18
N PRO A 531 56.44 -6.97 4.00
CA PRO A 531 57.73 -6.86 3.35
C PRO A 531 58.74 -7.66 4.18
N THR A 532 59.08 -8.85 3.70
CA THR A 532 60.26 -9.57 4.17
C THR A 532 61.45 -8.73 3.76
N ALA A 533 62.42 -8.58 4.68
CA ALA A 533 63.70 -7.98 4.33
C ALA A 533 64.25 -8.68 3.08
N ALA A 534 64.90 -7.90 2.22
CA ALA A 534 65.39 -8.29 0.90
C ALA A 534 65.85 -9.77 0.85
N PRO A 535 65.37 -10.57 -0.10
CA PRO A 535 65.86 -11.93 -0.26
C PRO A 535 67.33 -11.85 -0.70
N SER A 536 68.26 -12.19 0.20
CA SER A 536 69.57 -12.65 -0.20
C SER A 536 69.38 -14.07 -0.77
N SER A 537 69.53 -14.16 -2.09
CA SER A 537 69.60 -15.37 -2.94
C SER A 537 68.30 -15.78 -3.67
N PRO A 538 68.34 -15.89 -5.02
CA PRO A 538 67.26 -16.45 -5.81
C PRO A 538 67.33 -17.98 -5.79
N GLY A 539 66.35 -18.65 -5.18
CA GLY A 539 66.09 -20.07 -5.38
C GLY A 539 64.96 -20.27 -6.39
N PRO A 540 65.03 -21.28 -7.28
CA PRO A 540 63.94 -21.62 -8.17
C PRO A 540 62.84 -22.37 -7.40
N ASP A 541 61.60 -22.28 -7.88
CA ASP A 541 60.47 -23.15 -7.53
C ASP A 541 59.60 -22.78 -6.31
N GLY A 542 59.19 -21.52 -6.23
CA GLY A 542 57.99 -21.15 -5.48
C GLY A 542 57.22 -20.05 -6.20
N LEU A 543 56.21 -20.41 -7.00
CA LEU A 543 55.30 -19.46 -7.66
C LEU A 543 54.81 -18.41 -6.65
N PRO A 544 55.30 -17.16 -6.69
CA PRO A 544 54.76 -16.11 -5.86
C PRO A 544 53.46 -15.69 -6.55
N LEU A 545 52.31 -16.03 -5.95
CA LEU A 545 51.05 -15.41 -6.34
C LEU A 545 51.27 -13.89 -6.33
N PRO A 546 51.19 -13.20 -7.49
CA PRO A 546 51.50 -11.78 -7.54
C PRO A 546 50.55 -11.04 -6.60
N TRP A 547 51.01 -9.96 -5.96
CA TRP A 547 50.21 -9.09 -5.08
C TRP A 547 48.79 -8.80 -5.61
N ASN A 548 48.65 -8.74 -6.94
CA ASN A 548 47.41 -8.56 -7.67
C ASN A 548 46.37 -9.68 -7.41
N ALA A 549 46.79 -10.92 -7.18
CA ALA A 549 45.91 -12.04 -6.84
C ALA A 549 45.33 -11.90 -5.42
N TRP A 550 46.12 -11.48 -4.43
CA TRP A 550 45.66 -11.22 -3.06
C TRP A 550 44.77 -9.99 -2.95
N ALA A 551 45.10 -8.94 -3.72
CA ALA A 551 44.24 -7.77 -3.86
C ALA A 551 42.89 -8.13 -4.51
N GLY A 552 42.90 -8.98 -5.55
CA GLY A 552 41.70 -9.52 -6.19
C GLY A 552 40.85 -10.37 -5.25
N LEU A 553 41.46 -11.29 -4.50
CA LEU A 553 40.78 -12.12 -3.50
C LEU A 553 40.13 -11.29 -2.39
N SER A 554 40.76 -10.18 -1.96
CA SER A 554 40.18 -9.31 -0.94
C SER A 554 38.88 -8.62 -1.40
N LEU A 555 38.71 -8.40 -2.72
CA LEU A 555 37.49 -7.81 -3.31
C LEU A 555 36.34 -8.82 -3.44
N VAL A 556 36.62 -10.12 -3.44
CA VAL A 556 35.58 -11.16 -3.54
C VAL A 556 34.64 -11.11 -2.34
N ALA A 557 35.17 -10.94 -1.13
CA ALA A 557 34.36 -10.92 0.10
C ALA A 557 33.29 -9.80 0.13
N PRO A 558 33.61 -8.50 -0.07
CA PRO A 558 32.58 -7.46 -0.08
C PRO A 558 31.61 -7.60 -1.25
N LEU A 559 32.06 -8.06 -2.42
CA LEU A 559 31.16 -8.31 -3.56
C LEU A 559 30.22 -9.49 -3.30
N ALA A 560 30.70 -10.56 -2.65
CA ALA A 560 29.88 -11.70 -2.25
C ALA A 560 28.84 -11.31 -1.21
N LEU A 561 29.18 -10.44 -0.25
CA LEU A 561 28.22 -9.90 0.73
C LEU A 561 27.15 -9.02 0.05
N LEU A 562 27.53 -8.17 -0.90
CA LEU A 562 26.57 -7.40 -1.69
C LEU A 562 25.67 -8.30 -2.54
N ALA A 563 26.23 -9.33 -3.18
CA ALA A 563 25.47 -10.30 -3.96
C ALA A 563 24.51 -11.11 -3.08
N LEU A 564 24.94 -11.53 -1.90
CA LEU A 564 24.09 -12.23 -0.92
C LEU A 564 22.95 -11.33 -0.42
N ALA A 565 23.24 -10.07 -0.12
CA ALA A 565 22.22 -9.09 0.27
C ALA A 565 21.21 -8.86 -0.87
N ALA A 566 21.68 -8.66 -2.10
CA ALA A 566 20.83 -8.52 -3.27
C ALA A 566 19.95 -9.76 -3.50
N TYR A 567 20.54 -10.95 -3.40
CA TYR A 567 19.83 -12.22 -3.53
C TYR A 567 18.78 -12.40 -2.44
N ALA A 568 19.10 -12.13 -1.17
CA ALA A 568 18.15 -12.22 -0.07
C ALA A 568 16.95 -11.28 -0.26
N ASN A 569 17.20 -10.01 -0.63
CA ASN A 569 16.13 -9.06 -0.91
C ASN A 569 15.28 -9.49 -2.12
N TYR A 570 15.92 -9.99 -3.18
CA TYR A 570 15.23 -10.52 -4.37
C TYR A 570 14.31 -11.68 -4.00
N THR A 571 14.83 -12.71 -3.33
CA THR A 571 14.08 -13.92 -2.98
C THR A 571 12.92 -13.60 -2.04
N VAL A 572 13.13 -12.77 -1.01
CA VAL A 572 12.03 -12.42 -0.10
C VAL A 572 10.96 -11.61 -0.82
N PHE A 573 11.33 -10.65 -1.68
CA PHE A 573 10.34 -9.81 -2.36
C PHE A 573 9.63 -10.54 -3.51
N PHE A 574 10.39 -11.01 -4.52
CA PHE A 574 9.84 -11.53 -5.76
C PHE A 574 9.38 -12.99 -5.69
N ASN A 575 9.85 -13.76 -4.69
CA ASN A 575 9.43 -15.15 -4.51
C ASN A 575 8.49 -15.31 -3.31
N GLN A 576 8.90 -14.91 -2.10
CA GLN A 576 8.09 -15.18 -0.89
C GLN A 576 6.90 -14.22 -0.75
N GLN A 577 7.18 -12.92 -0.71
CA GLN A 577 6.17 -11.89 -0.50
C GLN A 577 5.14 -11.86 -1.63
N ALA A 578 5.59 -12.06 -2.88
CA ALA A 578 4.71 -11.98 -4.02
C ALA A 578 3.71 -13.16 -4.17
N HIS A 579 3.94 -14.29 -3.50
CA HIS A 579 3.01 -15.42 -3.46
C HIS A 579 2.34 -15.57 -2.09
N ASN A 580 2.54 -14.60 -1.19
CA ASN A 580 1.92 -14.64 0.13
C ASN A 580 0.45 -14.20 0.04
N GLU A 581 -0.44 -14.98 0.63
CA GLU A 581 -1.88 -14.74 0.59
C GLU A 581 -2.28 -13.44 1.28
N ALA A 582 -1.73 -13.15 2.45
CA ALA A 582 -2.03 -11.91 3.17
C ALA A 582 -1.61 -10.69 2.36
N VAL A 583 -0.49 -10.78 1.64
CA VAL A 583 -0.07 -9.76 0.67
C VAL A 583 -1.08 -9.66 -0.47
N TRP A 584 -1.49 -10.76 -1.07
CA TRP A 584 -2.47 -10.76 -2.16
C TRP A 584 -3.81 -10.14 -1.77
N GLN A 585 -4.37 -10.53 -0.62
CA GLN A 585 -5.62 -10.01 -0.09
C GLN A 585 -5.56 -8.50 0.22
N ALA A 586 -4.38 -8.00 0.60
CA ALA A 586 -4.22 -6.60 0.98
C ALA A 586 -4.21 -5.60 -0.19
N PHE A 587 -4.21 -6.07 -1.44
CA PHE A 587 -4.23 -5.24 -2.65
C PHE A 587 -5.54 -5.38 -3.45
N SER A 588 -6.68 -5.43 -2.77
CA SER A 588 -8.04 -5.36 -3.37
C SER A 588 -8.21 -6.30 -4.58
N PRO A 589 -8.07 -7.63 -4.37
CA PRO A 589 -7.97 -8.58 -5.47
C PRO A 589 -9.26 -8.72 -6.27
N MET A 590 -10.42 -8.74 -5.60
CA MET A 590 -11.71 -8.84 -6.28
C MET A 590 -11.94 -7.63 -7.17
N GLU A 591 -11.72 -6.44 -6.64
CA GLU A 591 -11.97 -5.22 -7.39
C GLU A 591 -10.96 -5.03 -8.52
N THR A 592 -9.71 -5.46 -8.33
CA THR A 592 -8.72 -5.52 -9.41
C THR A 592 -9.17 -6.46 -10.52
N ALA A 593 -9.74 -7.62 -10.18
CA ALA A 593 -10.26 -8.58 -11.15
C ALA A 593 -11.46 -8.02 -11.92
N VAL A 594 -12.44 -7.43 -11.22
CA VAL A 594 -13.60 -6.73 -11.81
C VAL A 594 -13.13 -5.64 -12.77
N ALA A 595 -12.16 -4.81 -12.38
CA ALA A 595 -11.67 -3.75 -13.25
C ALA A 595 -11.00 -4.24 -14.53
N ARG A 596 -10.30 -5.38 -14.48
CA ARG A 596 -9.74 -6.02 -15.69
C ARG A 596 -10.84 -6.57 -16.58
N GLU A 597 -11.87 -7.20 -16.02
CA GLU A 597 -13.00 -7.73 -16.79
C GLU A 597 -13.77 -6.60 -17.48
N VAL A 598 -14.11 -5.53 -16.74
CA VAL A 598 -14.73 -4.31 -17.28
C VAL A 598 -13.91 -3.75 -18.44
N GLN A 599 -12.60 -3.58 -18.26
CA GLN A 599 -11.73 -3.06 -19.31
C GLN A 599 -11.72 -3.96 -20.56
N SER A 600 -11.75 -5.28 -20.39
CA SER A 600 -11.76 -6.23 -21.51
C SER A 600 -13.09 -6.30 -22.27
N LYS A 601 -14.18 -5.85 -21.63
CA LYS A 601 -15.56 -5.98 -22.15
C LYS A 601 -16.19 -4.66 -22.56
N LEU A 602 -15.56 -3.53 -22.21
CA LEU A 602 -16.06 -2.17 -22.39
C LEU A 602 -16.59 -1.84 -23.80
N SER A 603 -15.98 -2.40 -24.84
CA SER A 603 -16.35 -2.10 -26.24
C SER A 603 -17.35 -3.08 -26.84
N THR A 604 -17.79 -4.09 -26.08
CA THR A 604 -18.58 -5.22 -26.61
C THR A 604 -19.82 -5.53 -25.79
N HIS A 605 -19.89 -5.07 -24.54
CA HIS A 605 -20.98 -5.38 -23.64
C HIS A 605 -21.51 -4.12 -22.96
N SER A 606 -22.80 -4.12 -22.67
CA SER A 606 -23.40 -3.21 -21.69
C SER A 606 -23.08 -3.70 -20.29
N LEU A 607 -22.34 -2.90 -19.52
CA LEU A 607 -21.78 -3.32 -18.23
C LEU A 607 -22.62 -2.83 -17.05
N TYR A 608 -22.97 -3.75 -16.14
CA TYR A 608 -23.71 -3.51 -14.92
C TYR A 608 -22.92 -4.02 -13.72
N LEU A 609 -22.75 -3.20 -12.68
CA LEU A 609 -21.90 -3.52 -11.54
C LEU A 609 -22.64 -3.39 -10.22
N ALA A 610 -22.41 -4.33 -9.30
CA ALA A 610 -22.93 -4.21 -7.95
C ALA A 610 -22.55 -2.84 -7.33
N PRO A 611 -23.41 -2.26 -6.47
CA PRO A 611 -23.20 -0.93 -5.89
C PRO A 611 -21.83 -0.76 -5.22
N ARG A 612 -21.36 -1.80 -4.53
CA ARG A 612 -20.05 -1.79 -3.86
C ARG A 612 -18.91 -1.63 -4.87
N LEU A 613 -19.04 -2.22 -6.05
CA LEU A 613 -18.08 -2.13 -7.15
C LEU A 613 -18.21 -0.81 -7.92
N PHE A 614 -19.43 -0.30 -8.06
CA PHE A 614 -19.75 0.88 -8.87
C PHE A 614 -19.04 2.17 -8.41
N TYR A 615 -18.79 2.33 -7.10
CA TYR A 615 -18.09 3.49 -6.53
C TYR A 615 -16.61 3.24 -6.23
N PHE A 616 -16.06 2.10 -6.62
CA PHE A 616 -14.73 1.71 -6.21
C PHE A 616 -13.63 2.46 -7.00
N SER A 617 -12.70 3.12 -6.30
CA SER A 617 -11.79 4.07 -6.95
C SER A 617 -10.79 3.46 -7.94
N PRO A 618 -10.20 2.25 -7.72
CA PRO A 618 -9.44 1.57 -8.76
C PRO A 618 -10.20 1.32 -10.05
N LEU A 619 -11.49 0.98 -9.95
CA LEU A 619 -12.30 0.76 -11.14
C LEU A 619 -12.50 2.07 -11.90
N ILE A 620 -12.96 3.11 -11.20
CA ILE A 620 -13.16 4.46 -11.78
C ILE A 620 -11.88 4.95 -12.46
N PHE A 621 -10.72 4.76 -11.82
CA PHE A 621 -9.43 5.16 -12.38
C PHE A 621 -9.06 4.37 -13.64
N LEU A 622 -9.21 3.03 -13.60
CA LEU A 622 -8.82 2.17 -14.72
C LEU A 622 -9.72 2.29 -15.94
N THR A 623 -10.97 2.71 -15.74
CA THR A 623 -11.94 2.96 -16.81
C THR A 623 -12.07 4.43 -17.18
N TYR A 624 -11.22 5.29 -16.61
CA TYR A 624 -11.29 6.72 -16.85
C TYR A 624 -11.03 7.04 -18.32
N GLN A 625 -11.92 7.82 -18.90
CA GLN A 625 -11.75 8.44 -20.21
C GLN A 625 -11.71 9.95 -20.02
N ALA A 626 -10.78 10.62 -20.70
CA ALA A 626 -10.70 12.08 -20.63
C ALA A 626 -12.01 12.71 -21.16
N PRO A 627 -12.50 13.82 -20.57
CA PRO A 627 -13.70 14.49 -21.06
C PRO A 627 -13.53 14.92 -22.53
N GLY A 628 -14.55 14.67 -23.36
CA GLY A 628 -14.62 15.11 -24.75
C GLY A 628 -16.06 15.31 -25.22
N ASP A 629 -16.25 15.66 -26.51
CA ASP A 629 -17.55 16.00 -27.09
C ASP A 629 -18.58 14.84 -27.07
N GLY A 630 -18.12 13.61 -26.84
CA GLY A 630 -18.94 12.40 -26.69
C GLY A 630 -19.10 11.89 -25.26
N GLY A 631 -18.73 12.69 -24.26
CA GLY A 631 -18.81 12.34 -22.83
C GLY A 631 -17.44 12.07 -22.17
N GLY A 632 -17.49 11.53 -20.96
CA GLY A 632 -16.32 11.11 -20.17
C GLY A 632 -16.08 11.91 -18.89
N GLY A 633 -14.88 11.76 -18.34
CA GLY A 633 -14.52 12.27 -17.03
C GLY A 633 -15.03 11.41 -15.87
N LEU A 634 -14.82 11.89 -14.65
CA LEU A 634 -15.09 11.15 -13.42
C LEU A 634 -16.58 11.06 -13.06
N ARG A 635 -17.44 11.84 -13.73
CA ARG A 635 -18.90 11.80 -13.53
C ARG A 635 -19.59 10.79 -14.44
N GLU A 636 -19.06 10.59 -15.65
CA GLU A 636 -19.66 9.72 -16.64
C GLU A 636 -18.89 8.40 -16.70
N LYS A 637 -19.42 7.40 -16.01
CA LYS A 637 -18.82 6.06 -15.95
C LYS A 637 -19.30 5.23 -17.14
N PRO A 638 -18.43 4.43 -17.78
CA PRO A 638 -18.80 3.58 -18.92
C PRO A 638 -19.50 2.28 -18.50
N TYR A 639 -20.16 2.28 -17.35
CA TYR A 639 -20.89 1.17 -16.77
C TYR A 639 -22.02 1.70 -15.88
N ARG A 640 -23.03 0.87 -15.66
CA ARG A 640 -24.24 1.19 -14.89
C ARG A 640 -24.21 0.48 -13.54
N MET A 641 -24.95 1.00 -12.58
CA MET A 641 -25.18 0.26 -11.34
C MET A 641 -26.12 -0.91 -11.65
N ALA A 642 -25.84 -2.08 -11.09
CA ALA A 642 -26.70 -3.24 -11.18
C ALA A 642 -27.70 -3.22 -10.02
N GLN A 643 -28.99 -3.19 -10.36
CA GLN A 643 -30.11 -3.41 -9.47
C GLN A 643 -31.03 -4.45 -10.12
N PRO A 644 -30.65 -5.74 -10.16
CA PRO A 644 -31.36 -6.74 -10.96
C PRO A 644 -32.87 -6.84 -10.67
N VAL A 645 -33.30 -6.50 -9.45
CA VAL A 645 -34.72 -6.44 -9.06
C VAL A 645 -35.51 -5.43 -9.87
N ASP A 646 -34.90 -4.27 -10.16
CA ASP A 646 -35.55 -3.13 -10.80
C ASP A 646 -35.17 -2.99 -12.27
N ASP A 647 -33.99 -3.49 -12.63
CA ASP A 647 -33.40 -3.34 -13.96
C ASP A 647 -33.94 -4.34 -14.97
N LEU A 648 -34.45 -5.50 -14.51
CA LEU A 648 -34.94 -6.56 -15.37
C LEU A 648 -36.44 -6.40 -15.66
N PRO A 649 -36.89 -6.61 -16.91
CA PRO A 649 -36.09 -6.83 -18.11
C PRO A 649 -35.35 -5.56 -18.57
N LEU A 650 -34.19 -5.76 -19.19
CA LEU A 650 -33.27 -4.71 -19.61
C LEU A 650 -33.86 -3.83 -20.74
N PRO A 651 -33.75 -2.49 -20.64
CA PRO A 651 -34.25 -1.56 -21.66
C PRO A 651 -33.30 -1.40 -22.87
N ASP A 652 -32.18 -2.10 -22.91
CA ASP A 652 -31.16 -1.93 -23.94
C ASP A 652 -31.57 -2.56 -25.28
N THR A 653 -31.74 -1.72 -26.32
CA THR A 653 -32.11 -2.15 -27.67
C THR A 653 -30.92 -2.25 -28.63
N SER A 654 -29.69 -2.04 -28.16
CA SER A 654 -28.48 -2.02 -29.00
C SER A 654 -28.10 -3.39 -29.59
N GLY A 655 -28.63 -4.47 -29.02
CA GLY A 655 -28.28 -5.84 -29.38
C GLY A 655 -26.93 -6.31 -28.82
N GLN A 656 -26.25 -5.51 -28.00
CA GLN A 656 -25.06 -5.94 -27.28
C GLN A 656 -25.40 -6.88 -26.13
N ASP A 657 -24.51 -7.83 -25.83
CA ASP A 657 -24.61 -8.64 -24.63
C ASP A 657 -24.50 -7.75 -23.39
N ALA A 658 -25.26 -8.07 -22.34
CA ALA A 658 -25.15 -7.39 -21.06
C ALA A 658 -24.34 -8.25 -20.08
N LEU A 659 -23.36 -7.63 -19.43
CA LEU A 659 -22.52 -8.29 -18.42
C LEU A 659 -22.75 -7.67 -17.05
N PHE A 660 -23.20 -8.48 -16.11
CA PHE A 660 -23.35 -8.11 -14.71
C PHE A 660 -22.19 -8.67 -13.90
N LEU A 661 -21.49 -7.81 -13.18
CA LEU A 661 -20.46 -8.21 -12.20
C LEU A 661 -21.01 -7.91 -10.80
N LEU A 662 -21.44 -8.97 -10.12
CA LEU A 662 -22.21 -8.92 -8.89
C LEU A 662 -21.42 -9.48 -7.71
N ASP A 663 -21.71 -9.03 -6.49
CA ASP A 663 -21.21 -9.70 -5.28
C ASP A 663 -21.71 -11.16 -5.22
N THR A 664 -20.98 -12.01 -4.50
CA THR A 664 -21.19 -13.47 -4.48
C THR A 664 -22.56 -13.90 -3.93
N HIS A 665 -23.18 -13.08 -3.07
CA HIS A 665 -24.50 -13.35 -2.51
C HIS A 665 -25.66 -13.11 -3.49
N TYR A 666 -25.40 -12.58 -4.69
CA TYR A 666 -26.42 -12.43 -5.74
C TYR A 666 -26.65 -13.72 -6.54
N GLN A 667 -26.00 -14.83 -6.17
CA GLN A 667 -26.16 -16.12 -6.84
C GLN A 667 -27.63 -16.57 -6.90
N ASP A 668 -28.42 -16.26 -5.87
CA ASP A 668 -29.84 -16.60 -5.83
C ASP A 668 -30.70 -15.78 -6.82
N LEU A 669 -30.19 -14.66 -7.31
CA LEU A 669 -30.86 -13.85 -8.34
C LEU A 669 -30.70 -14.41 -9.75
N LEU A 670 -29.83 -15.40 -9.96
CA LEU A 670 -29.62 -16.00 -11.30
C LEU A 670 -30.91 -16.55 -11.90
N GLU A 671 -31.83 -17.04 -11.07
CA GLU A 671 -33.12 -17.52 -11.52
C GLU A 671 -33.96 -16.42 -12.18
N LEU A 672 -33.91 -15.20 -11.63
CA LEU A 672 -34.60 -14.04 -12.21
C LEU A 672 -34.04 -13.70 -13.59
N PHE A 673 -32.71 -13.78 -13.77
CA PHE A 673 -32.10 -13.61 -15.09
C PHE A 673 -32.57 -14.68 -16.06
N THR A 674 -32.52 -15.97 -15.68
CA THR A 674 -32.93 -17.07 -16.56
C THR A 674 -34.42 -17.09 -16.86
N ALA A 675 -35.26 -16.50 -16.01
CA ALA A 675 -36.69 -16.37 -16.24
C ALA A 675 -37.00 -15.41 -17.40
N TYR A 676 -36.23 -14.33 -17.55
CA TYR A 676 -36.35 -13.42 -18.68
C TYR A 676 -35.49 -13.86 -19.88
N TYR A 677 -34.30 -14.40 -19.62
CA TYR A 677 -33.25 -14.66 -20.58
C TYR A 677 -32.69 -16.08 -20.42
N PRO A 678 -33.33 -17.10 -21.01
CA PRO A 678 -32.94 -18.51 -20.86
C PRO A 678 -31.49 -18.81 -21.26
N GLY A 679 -30.89 -18.03 -22.15
CA GLY A 679 -29.49 -18.16 -22.57
C GLY A 679 -28.47 -17.51 -21.64
N THR A 680 -28.91 -16.98 -20.49
CA THR A 680 -28.01 -16.40 -19.48
C THR A 680 -26.98 -17.43 -19.03
N THR A 681 -25.71 -17.03 -19.02
CA THR A 681 -24.62 -17.83 -18.43
C THR A 681 -24.06 -17.11 -17.22
N SER A 682 -23.60 -17.88 -16.23
CA SER A 682 -22.96 -17.30 -15.05
C SER A 682 -21.72 -18.08 -14.63
N GLN A 683 -20.78 -17.38 -14.01
CA GLN A 683 -19.54 -17.93 -13.49
C GLN A 683 -19.20 -17.30 -12.14
N MET A 684 -18.97 -18.14 -11.14
CA MET A 684 -18.32 -17.71 -9.90
C MET A 684 -16.82 -17.52 -10.17
N VAL A 685 -16.37 -16.27 -10.20
CA VAL A 685 -14.95 -15.94 -10.38
C VAL A 685 -14.24 -16.15 -9.05
N THR A 686 -13.14 -16.90 -9.06
CA THR A 686 -12.38 -17.27 -7.87
C THR A 686 -10.95 -16.75 -7.90
N GLY A 687 -10.36 -16.55 -6.73
CA GLY A 687 -8.96 -16.19 -6.57
C GLY A 687 -8.01 -17.38 -6.77
N PRO A 688 -6.69 -17.15 -6.67
CA PRO A 688 -5.67 -18.18 -6.90
C PRO A 688 -5.76 -19.42 -6.00
N GLN A 689 -6.50 -19.34 -4.89
CA GLN A 689 -6.70 -20.45 -3.96
C GLN A 689 -8.16 -20.98 -3.96
N GLY A 690 -8.96 -20.60 -4.96
CA GLY A 690 -10.35 -21.05 -5.09
C GLY A 690 -11.37 -20.29 -4.25
N GLN A 691 -10.96 -19.26 -3.51
CA GLN A 691 -11.87 -18.39 -2.77
C GLN A 691 -12.76 -17.57 -3.74
N PRO A 692 -14.08 -17.46 -3.51
CA PRO A 692 -14.97 -16.73 -4.39
C PRO A 692 -14.69 -15.21 -4.30
N LEU A 693 -14.67 -14.55 -5.45
CA LEU A 693 -14.45 -13.11 -5.57
C LEU A 693 -15.75 -12.40 -5.93
N TYR A 694 -16.35 -12.72 -7.07
CA TYR A 694 -17.58 -12.12 -7.56
C TYR A 694 -18.28 -13.08 -8.54
N LEU A 695 -19.54 -12.79 -8.83
CA LEU A 695 -20.35 -13.49 -9.80
C LEU A 695 -20.37 -12.69 -11.12
N SER A 696 -19.93 -13.31 -12.21
CA SER A 696 -20.05 -12.76 -13.56
C SER A 696 -21.25 -13.39 -14.26
N VAL A 697 -22.18 -12.58 -14.76
CA VAL A 697 -23.44 -13.03 -15.40
C VAL A 697 -23.57 -12.38 -16.77
N ASN A 698 -23.58 -13.19 -17.82
CA ASN A 698 -23.69 -12.74 -19.21
C ASN A 698 -25.09 -13.02 -19.76
N VAL A 699 -25.77 -11.97 -20.20
CA VAL A 699 -27.10 -12.02 -20.82
C VAL A 699 -26.96 -11.77 -22.33
N PRO A 700 -27.42 -12.69 -23.20
CA PRO A 700 -27.30 -12.53 -24.65
C PRO A 700 -28.09 -11.33 -25.18
N GLY A 701 -27.45 -10.47 -25.96
CA GLY A 701 -28.07 -9.26 -26.51
C GLY A 701 -29.26 -9.54 -27.43
N ALA A 702 -29.22 -10.67 -28.14
CA ALA A 702 -30.33 -11.13 -28.97
C ALA A 702 -31.59 -11.44 -28.15
N GLU A 703 -31.44 -11.98 -26.93
CA GLU A 703 -32.58 -12.25 -26.04
C GLU A 703 -33.10 -10.96 -25.40
N ILE A 704 -32.22 -10.01 -25.10
CA ILE A 704 -32.64 -8.67 -24.66
C ILE A 704 -33.55 -8.04 -25.72
N VAL A 705 -33.11 -7.98 -26.98
CA VAL A 705 -33.90 -7.42 -28.07
C VAL A 705 -35.20 -8.20 -28.32
N ALA A 706 -35.17 -9.53 -28.20
CA ALA A 706 -36.35 -10.37 -28.43
C ALA A 706 -37.49 -10.14 -27.42
N LEU A 707 -37.19 -9.62 -26.22
CA LEU A 707 -38.21 -9.28 -25.22
C LEU A 707 -38.91 -7.95 -25.49
N HIS A 708 -38.38 -7.08 -26.35
CA HIS A 708 -38.96 -5.76 -26.60
C HIS A 708 -40.19 -5.82 -27.51
N GLY A 709 -41.10 -4.87 -27.32
CA GLY A 709 -42.34 -4.71 -28.07
C GLY A 709 -43.53 -5.51 -27.53
N LEU A 710 -44.75 -5.09 -27.85
CA LEU A 710 -45.98 -5.78 -27.44
C LEU A 710 -46.33 -6.92 -28.40
N SER A 711 -47.00 -7.96 -27.92
CA SER A 711 -47.57 -9.01 -28.78
C SER A 711 -48.91 -8.55 -29.33
N GLY A 712 -48.96 -8.18 -30.62
CA GLY A 712 -50.20 -7.86 -31.32
C GLY A 712 -50.83 -9.11 -31.93
N ASP A 713 -52.10 -9.38 -31.61
CA ASP A 713 -52.96 -10.37 -32.28
C ASP A 713 -53.87 -9.65 -33.29
N TYR A 714 -53.61 -9.91 -34.57
CA TYR A 714 -54.29 -9.34 -35.72
C TYR A 714 -55.25 -10.37 -36.31
N ASN A 715 -56.32 -10.64 -35.57
CA ASN A 715 -57.35 -11.61 -35.99
C ASN A 715 -56.77 -13.00 -36.30
N GLY A 716 -55.98 -13.55 -35.37
CA GLY A 716 -55.35 -14.87 -35.47
C GLY A 716 -53.92 -14.87 -36.03
N VAL A 717 -53.41 -13.71 -36.46
CA VAL A 717 -52.01 -13.53 -36.85
C VAL A 717 -51.28 -12.75 -35.77
N THR A 718 -50.30 -13.37 -35.10
CA THR A 718 -49.50 -12.70 -34.07
C THR A 718 -48.25 -12.04 -34.66
N ARG A 719 -47.96 -10.79 -34.25
CA ARG A 719 -46.76 -10.03 -34.60
C ARG A 719 -46.19 -9.34 -33.35
N ARG A 720 -44.86 -9.23 -33.25
CA ARG A 720 -44.20 -8.43 -32.21
C ARG A 720 -44.05 -7.00 -32.71
N ASP A 721 -44.67 -6.05 -32.02
CA ASP A 721 -44.72 -4.64 -32.40
C ASP A 721 -43.89 -3.80 -31.43
N ALA A 722 -42.82 -3.16 -31.92
CA ALA A 722 -41.94 -2.35 -31.10
C ALA A 722 -42.66 -1.13 -30.48
N GLN A 723 -43.67 -0.61 -31.15
CA GLN A 723 -44.53 0.48 -30.68
C GLN A 723 -45.95 0.30 -31.23
N VAL A 724 -46.92 0.97 -30.61
CA VAL A 724 -48.29 1.10 -31.13
C VAL A 724 -48.46 2.49 -31.71
N ASN A 725 -48.22 2.62 -33.01
CA ASN A 725 -48.39 3.84 -33.79
C ASN A 725 -48.61 3.48 -35.26
N PHE A 726 -49.83 3.02 -35.56
CA PHE A 726 -50.22 2.43 -36.84
C PHE A 726 -51.24 3.29 -37.59
N THR A 727 -51.16 3.26 -38.92
CA THR A 727 -52.12 3.84 -39.86
C THR A 727 -52.78 2.74 -40.68
N TRP A 728 -54.09 2.65 -40.63
CA TRP A 728 -54.86 1.62 -41.33
C TRP A 728 -55.33 2.11 -42.69
N PRO A 729 -55.30 1.26 -43.74
CA PRO A 729 -54.89 -0.16 -43.76
C PRO A 729 -53.39 -0.40 -44.05
N GLN A 730 -52.56 0.65 -44.11
CA GLN A 730 -51.17 0.56 -44.58
C GLN A 730 -50.30 -0.39 -43.75
N ASP A 731 -50.49 -0.42 -42.43
CA ASP A 731 -49.65 -1.19 -41.52
C ASP A 731 -50.18 -2.60 -41.21
N TRP A 732 -51.21 -3.04 -41.94
CA TRP A 732 -51.84 -4.35 -41.75
C TRP A 732 -50.82 -5.47 -42.00
N PRO A 733 -50.67 -6.47 -41.10
CA PRO A 733 -49.76 -7.57 -41.34
C PRO A 733 -50.14 -8.35 -42.60
N ALA A 734 -49.13 -8.75 -43.37
CA ALA A 734 -49.36 -9.61 -44.53
C ALA A 734 -50.03 -10.92 -44.10
N GLY A 735 -51.17 -11.24 -44.73
CA GLY A 735 -51.92 -12.47 -44.46
C GLY A 735 -52.95 -12.39 -43.33
N ALA A 736 -53.04 -11.29 -42.60
CA ALA A 736 -54.10 -11.06 -41.62
C ALA A 736 -55.36 -10.50 -42.30
N ALA A 737 -56.55 -10.97 -41.92
CA ALA A 737 -57.82 -10.37 -42.37
C ALA A 737 -58.20 -9.17 -41.48
N PRO A 738 -58.77 -8.07 -42.02
CA PRO A 738 -59.29 -6.95 -41.24
C PRO A 738 -60.19 -7.42 -40.09
N GLY A 739 -59.97 -6.93 -38.87
CA GLY A 739 -60.68 -7.35 -37.68
C GLY A 739 -60.16 -6.66 -36.42
N PRO A 740 -60.65 -7.03 -35.23
CA PRO A 740 -60.17 -6.46 -33.98
C PRO A 740 -58.69 -6.81 -33.75
N VAL A 741 -57.96 -5.88 -33.11
CA VAL A 741 -56.54 -6.06 -32.79
C VAL A 741 -56.35 -5.91 -31.28
N THR A 742 -55.60 -6.85 -30.68
CA THR A 742 -55.23 -6.77 -29.27
C THR A 742 -53.72 -6.80 -29.12
N TRP A 743 -53.16 -5.82 -28.41
CA TRP A 743 -51.77 -5.87 -27.97
C TRP A 743 -51.69 -6.26 -26.50
N THR A 744 -50.77 -7.17 -26.17
CA THR A 744 -50.53 -7.64 -24.81
C THR A 744 -49.04 -7.62 -24.48
N GLY A 745 -48.71 -7.26 -23.25
CA GLY A 745 -47.33 -7.23 -22.75
C GLY A 745 -47.24 -6.44 -21.46
N ALA A 746 -46.14 -5.70 -21.31
CA ALA A 746 -45.90 -4.85 -20.15
C ALA A 746 -45.30 -3.50 -20.55
N LEU A 747 -45.66 -2.47 -19.79
CA LEU A 747 -45.03 -1.16 -19.76
C LEU A 747 -44.01 -1.14 -18.61
N ARG A 748 -42.74 -0.90 -18.91
CA ARG A 748 -41.68 -0.77 -17.91
C ARG A 748 -41.43 0.70 -17.58
N MET A 749 -41.67 1.08 -16.33
CA MET A 749 -41.36 2.40 -15.83
C MET A 749 -39.92 2.47 -15.29
N PRO A 750 -39.06 3.35 -15.85
CA PRO A 750 -37.66 3.47 -15.41
C PRO A 750 -37.51 4.15 -14.04
N HIS A 751 -38.49 4.95 -13.64
CA HIS A 751 -38.60 5.59 -12.34
C HIS A 751 -40.08 5.83 -12.04
N THR A 752 -40.41 5.97 -10.77
CA THR A 752 -41.76 6.30 -10.33
C THR A 752 -42.13 7.70 -10.83
N ALA A 753 -43.24 7.82 -11.55
CA ALA A 753 -43.68 9.07 -12.15
C ALA A 753 -45.19 9.13 -12.36
N GLN A 754 -45.73 10.35 -12.37
CA GLN A 754 -47.08 10.59 -12.88
C GLN A 754 -47.06 10.40 -14.39
N VAL A 755 -47.88 9.46 -14.87
CA VAL A 755 -48.01 9.12 -16.29
C VAL A 755 -49.44 9.37 -16.73
N ASP A 756 -49.62 9.99 -17.90
CA ASP A 756 -50.90 10.07 -18.62
C ASP A 756 -50.77 9.35 -19.96
N LEU A 757 -51.37 8.16 -20.09
CA LEU A 757 -51.45 7.43 -21.36
C LEU A 757 -52.66 7.90 -22.16
N ARG A 758 -52.45 8.17 -23.45
CA ARG A 758 -53.49 8.63 -24.38
C ARG A 758 -53.54 7.75 -25.60
N SER A 759 -54.74 7.54 -26.10
CA SER A 759 -55.01 6.78 -27.32
C SER A 759 -55.50 7.65 -28.46
N GLU A 760 -55.15 7.28 -29.69
CA GLU A 760 -55.77 7.76 -30.92
C GLU A 760 -56.47 6.61 -31.65
N GLY A 761 -57.61 6.92 -32.29
CA GLY A 761 -58.41 5.98 -33.08
C GLY A 761 -58.96 4.82 -32.25
N ASP A 762 -60.00 5.06 -31.45
CA ASP A 762 -60.78 4.10 -30.64
C ASP A 762 -60.03 3.08 -29.75
N LEU A 763 -58.70 3.19 -29.64
CA LEU A 763 -57.85 2.28 -28.88
C LEU A 763 -58.15 2.38 -27.38
N GLN A 764 -58.57 1.26 -26.81
CA GLN A 764 -58.82 1.10 -25.37
C GLN A 764 -57.51 0.68 -24.68
N ILE A 765 -57.24 1.31 -23.53
CA ILE A 765 -56.02 1.09 -22.76
C ILE A 765 -56.41 0.46 -21.41
N GLU A 766 -55.72 -0.60 -21.03
CA GLU A 766 -55.84 -1.26 -19.73
C GLU A 766 -54.43 -1.44 -19.16
N VAL A 767 -54.23 -0.98 -17.92
CA VAL A 767 -52.97 -1.12 -17.19
C VAL A 767 -53.23 -1.79 -15.85
N ASP A 768 -52.46 -2.84 -15.55
CA ASP A 768 -52.59 -3.66 -14.34
C ASP A 768 -54.02 -4.21 -14.13
N GLY A 769 -54.68 -4.64 -15.21
CA GLY A 769 -56.03 -5.20 -15.15
C GLY A 769 -57.16 -4.18 -15.06
N GLN A 770 -56.83 -2.88 -15.04
CA GLN A 770 -57.81 -1.80 -14.88
C GLN A 770 -57.87 -0.92 -16.13
N PRO A 771 -59.07 -0.54 -16.61
CA PRO A 771 -59.21 0.46 -17.67
C PRO A 771 -58.47 1.74 -17.31
N TRP A 772 -57.78 2.34 -18.28
CA TRP A 772 -57.08 3.60 -18.11
C TRP A 772 -58.01 4.77 -18.40
N ASP A 773 -58.43 5.49 -17.36
CA ASP A 773 -59.40 6.58 -17.40
C ASP A 773 -58.78 7.97 -17.13
N GLY A 774 -57.49 8.03 -16.82
CA GLY A 774 -56.74 9.28 -16.65
C GLY A 774 -55.34 9.07 -16.07
N GLY A 775 -54.55 10.14 -16.01
CA GLY A 775 -53.18 10.06 -15.52
C GLY A 775 -53.09 9.68 -14.04
N ARG A 776 -52.24 8.68 -13.73
CA ARG A 776 -51.98 8.18 -12.38
C ARG A 776 -50.49 7.97 -12.14
N MET A 777 -50.12 7.78 -10.89
CA MET A 777 -48.76 7.44 -10.51
C MET A 777 -48.47 5.98 -10.88
N LEU A 778 -47.40 5.74 -11.62
CA LEU A 778 -46.87 4.40 -11.86
C LEU A 778 -45.50 4.28 -11.18
N GLY A 779 -45.29 3.18 -10.47
CA GLY A 779 -44.04 2.88 -9.78
C GLY A 779 -42.95 2.46 -10.75
N LYS A 780 -41.68 2.58 -10.36
CA LYS A 780 -40.57 1.92 -11.08
C LYS A 780 -40.84 0.41 -11.18
N GLY A 781 -40.67 -0.17 -12.37
CA GLY A 781 -40.88 -1.61 -12.61
C GLY A 781 -41.85 -1.91 -13.76
N LEU A 782 -42.31 -3.16 -13.85
CA LEU A 782 -43.24 -3.60 -14.88
C LEU A 782 -44.69 -3.41 -14.46
N HIS A 783 -45.50 -2.90 -15.39
CA HIS A 783 -46.95 -2.80 -15.31
C HIS A 783 -47.57 -3.59 -16.46
N ALA A 784 -48.59 -4.41 -16.20
CA ALA A 784 -49.26 -5.15 -17.27
C ALA A 784 -49.93 -4.17 -18.22
N LEU A 785 -49.76 -4.33 -19.53
CA LEU A 785 -50.36 -3.47 -20.54
C LEU A 785 -51.17 -4.30 -21.53
N ARG A 786 -52.45 -3.95 -21.66
CA ARG A 786 -53.33 -4.48 -22.68
C ARG A 786 -53.95 -3.34 -23.45
N LEU A 787 -53.89 -3.42 -24.77
CA LEU A 787 -54.50 -2.46 -25.68
C LEU A 787 -55.46 -3.21 -26.59
N HIS A 788 -56.64 -2.65 -26.83
CA HIS A 788 -57.65 -3.28 -27.67
C HIS A 788 -58.28 -2.27 -28.62
N GLN A 789 -58.30 -2.60 -29.90
CA GLN A 789 -58.97 -1.83 -30.94
C GLN A 789 -60.06 -2.67 -31.59
N ALA A 790 -61.31 -2.21 -31.51
CA ALA A 790 -62.47 -3.00 -31.93
C ALA A 790 -62.68 -2.95 -33.46
N ASP A 791 -62.57 -1.78 -34.07
CA ASP A 791 -62.72 -1.59 -35.52
C ASP A 791 -61.59 -0.71 -36.10
N PRO A 792 -60.39 -1.27 -36.29
CA PRO A 792 -59.25 -0.57 -36.89
C PRO A 792 -59.56 0.07 -38.25
N ALA A 793 -60.40 -0.59 -39.06
CA ALA A 793 -60.75 -0.13 -40.41
C ALA A 793 -61.57 1.16 -40.37
N ALA A 794 -62.48 1.30 -39.41
CA ALA A 794 -63.24 2.52 -39.19
C ALA A 794 -62.40 3.64 -38.53
N ALA A 795 -61.53 3.27 -37.58
CA ALA A 795 -60.72 4.23 -36.83
C ALA A 795 -59.58 4.86 -37.66
N GLY A 796 -59.02 4.11 -38.61
CA GLY A 796 -57.97 4.58 -39.52
C GLY A 796 -56.58 4.75 -38.89
N ARG A 797 -56.47 4.70 -37.56
CA ARG A 797 -55.22 4.88 -36.81
C ARG A 797 -55.27 4.14 -35.47
N ALA A 798 -54.11 3.76 -34.93
CA ALA A 798 -53.94 3.31 -33.55
C ALA A 798 -52.62 3.85 -33.02
N ALA A 799 -52.67 4.81 -32.09
CA ALA A 799 -51.46 5.34 -31.47
C ALA A 799 -51.58 5.34 -29.94
N LEU A 800 -50.53 4.86 -29.27
CA LEU A 800 -50.34 4.98 -27.83
C LEU A 800 -49.32 6.09 -27.56
N LEU A 801 -49.81 7.16 -26.95
CA LEU A 801 -49.03 8.32 -26.55
C LEU A 801 -48.92 8.33 -25.02
N TRP A 802 -47.87 8.95 -24.51
CA TRP A 802 -47.75 9.22 -23.08
C TRP A 802 -47.27 10.63 -22.79
N THR A 803 -47.64 11.14 -21.63
CA THR A 803 -47.00 12.28 -20.99
C THR A 803 -46.45 11.82 -19.65
N VAL A 804 -45.14 11.96 -19.47
CA VAL A 804 -44.45 11.68 -18.19
C VAL A 804 -44.02 13.02 -17.60
N ALA A 805 -44.14 13.19 -16.29
CA ALA A 805 -43.83 14.45 -15.61
C ALA A 805 -42.49 15.07 -16.07
N GLY A 806 -42.54 16.31 -16.58
CA GLY A 806 -41.37 17.02 -17.10
C GLY A 806 -41.06 16.80 -18.59
N GLN A 807 -41.84 15.96 -19.28
CA GLN A 807 -41.72 15.71 -20.72
C GLN A 807 -43.00 16.16 -21.45
N GLY A 808 -42.87 16.48 -22.75
CA GLY A 808 -44.01 16.73 -23.62
C GLY A 808 -44.70 15.43 -24.03
N GLU A 809 -45.91 15.55 -24.58
CA GLU A 809 -46.62 14.41 -25.16
C GLU A 809 -45.82 13.82 -26.33
N GLN A 810 -45.66 12.49 -26.32
CA GLN A 810 -44.91 11.75 -27.34
C GLN A 810 -45.42 10.31 -27.44
N PRO A 811 -45.14 9.59 -28.55
CA PRO A 811 -45.36 8.14 -28.61
C PRO A 811 -44.63 7.41 -27.50
N VAL A 812 -45.23 6.36 -26.95
CA VAL A 812 -44.55 5.52 -25.95
C VAL A 812 -43.31 4.89 -26.59
N PRO A 813 -42.10 5.13 -26.05
CA PRO A 813 -40.86 4.64 -26.64
C PRO A 813 -40.79 3.11 -26.66
N PRO A 814 -40.11 2.49 -27.64
CA PRO A 814 -40.00 1.03 -27.71
C PRO A 814 -39.24 0.45 -26.51
N GLU A 815 -38.28 1.17 -25.94
CA GLU A 815 -37.43 0.71 -24.84
C GLU A 815 -38.17 0.48 -23.50
N VAL A 816 -39.43 0.92 -23.40
CA VAL A 816 -40.29 0.70 -22.24
C VAL A 816 -41.42 -0.30 -22.51
N LEU A 817 -41.51 -0.88 -23.71
CA LEU A 817 -42.53 -1.85 -24.06
C LEU A 817 -41.93 -3.24 -24.15
N PHE A 818 -42.53 -4.20 -23.44
CA PHE A 818 -42.03 -5.57 -23.38
C PHE A 818 -43.10 -6.59 -23.69
N GLY A 819 -42.68 -7.65 -24.36
CA GLY A 819 -43.49 -8.76 -24.83
C GLY A 819 -43.74 -9.83 -23.79
N VAL A 820 -43.52 -9.50 -22.52
CA VAL A 820 -43.62 -10.39 -21.36
C VAL A 820 -44.75 -9.93 -20.45
N GLY A 821 -45.32 -10.87 -19.71
CA GLY A 821 -46.25 -10.56 -18.63
C GLY A 821 -45.51 -10.10 -17.36
N LEU A 822 -46.29 -9.80 -16.32
CA LEU A 822 -45.74 -9.58 -14.99
C LEU A 822 -45.06 -10.85 -14.44
N PRO A 823 -44.08 -10.70 -13.53
CA PRO A 823 -43.50 -11.83 -12.82
C PRO A 823 -44.58 -12.70 -12.16
N GLN A 824 -44.49 -14.03 -12.33
CA GLN A 824 -45.38 -14.99 -11.65
C GLN A 824 -45.06 -15.12 -10.16
N HIS A 825 -43.87 -14.68 -9.77
CA HIS A 825 -43.28 -14.80 -8.45
C HIS A 825 -42.95 -13.43 -7.88
N GLY A 826 -42.99 -13.30 -6.55
CA GLY A 826 -42.76 -12.05 -5.82
C GLY A 826 -43.86 -11.72 -4.82
N LEU A 827 -43.79 -10.52 -4.27
CA LEU A 827 -44.81 -9.94 -3.39
C LEU A 827 -45.37 -8.66 -4.01
N ILE A 828 -46.63 -8.34 -3.72
CA ILE A 828 -47.21 -7.05 -4.11
C ILE A 828 -46.69 -5.99 -3.15
N ALA A 829 -45.90 -5.06 -3.67
CA ALA A 829 -45.38 -3.91 -2.97
C ALA A 829 -46.32 -2.71 -3.17
N THR A 830 -47.02 -2.30 -2.13
CA THR A 830 -47.93 -1.15 -2.13
C THR A 830 -47.30 0.00 -1.35
N TYR A 831 -47.24 1.19 -1.96
CA TYR A 831 -46.62 2.37 -1.36
C TYR A 831 -47.69 3.39 -0.96
N TYR A 832 -47.47 4.05 0.18
CA TYR A 832 -48.37 5.03 0.78
C TYR A 832 -47.62 6.31 1.11
N ASN A 833 -48.35 7.42 1.12
CA ASN A 833 -47.82 8.69 1.58
C ASN A 833 -47.74 8.74 3.11
N GLY A 834 -46.60 9.17 3.66
CA GLY A 834 -46.34 9.16 5.11
C GLY A 834 -46.10 7.75 5.67
N GLU A 835 -45.94 7.65 6.99
CA GLU A 835 -45.36 6.46 7.65
C GLU A 835 -46.38 5.45 8.18
N SER A 836 -47.67 5.73 8.07
CA SER A 836 -48.73 5.01 8.80
C SER A 836 -49.44 3.92 8.00
N TRP A 837 -48.95 3.55 6.81
CA TRP A 837 -49.58 2.57 5.91
C TRP A 837 -51.07 2.85 5.68
N SER A 838 -51.43 4.13 5.56
CA SER A 838 -52.82 4.59 5.57
C SER A 838 -53.11 5.56 4.43
N GLY A 839 -54.38 5.68 4.07
CA GLY A 839 -54.82 6.51 2.95
C GLY A 839 -54.81 5.74 1.63
N PRO A 840 -55.16 6.40 0.51
CA PRO A 840 -55.11 5.78 -0.80
C PRO A 840 -53.66 5.40 -1.15
N PRO A 841 -53.40 4.19 -1.68
CA PRO A 841 -52.10 3.83 -2.21
C PRO A 841 -51.62 4.84 -3.26
N ALA A 842 -50.34 5.20 -3.21
CA ALA A 842 -49.69 5.97 -4.26
C ALA A 842 -49.56 5.12 -5.54
N PHE A 843 -49.08 3.89 -5.39
CA PHE A 843 -49.03 2.88 -6.46
C PHE A 843 -48.79 1.49 -5.84
N SER A 844 -48.98 0.44 -6.65
CA SER A 844 -48.58 -0.92 -6.33
C SER A 844 -47.78 -1.52 -7.48
N VAL A 845 -46.84 -2.40 -7.17
CA VAL A 845 -46.03 -3.13 -8.16
C VAL A 845 -45.69 -4.52 -7.64
N ILE A 846 -45.58 -5.50 -8.52
CA ILE A 846 -45.05 -6.82 -8.14
C ILE A 846 -43.53 -6.70 -7.99
N SER A 847 -43.05 -6.97 -6.79
CA SER A 847 -41.64 -7.02 -6.45
C SER A 847 -41.19 -8.48 -6.39
N PRO A 848 -40.34 -8.95 -7.31
CA PRO A 848 -39.87 -10.34 -7.31
C PRO A 848 -39.11 -10.71 -6.03
N LEU A 849 -38.55 -9.74 -5.31
CA LEU A 849 -37.83 -9.95 -4.06
C LEU A 849 -37.76 -8.70 -3.18
N VAL A 850 -37.59 -8.91 -1.88
CA VAL A 850 -37.42 -7.84 -0.90
C VAL A 850 -35.92 -7.66 -0.59
N LEU A 851 -35.21 -6.98 -1.50
CA LEU A 851 -33.79 -6.59 -1.35
C LEU A 851 -33.57 -5.20 -1.97
N TYR A 852 -33.85 -4.17 -1.19
CA TYR A 852 -33.75 -2.76 -1.55
C TYR A 852 -32.70 -2.06 -0.70
N ALA A 853 -31.44 -2.49 -0.80
CA ALA A 853 -30.30 -1.89 -0.10
C ALA A 853 -29.39 -1.09 -1.04
N TRP A 854 -30.01 -0.30 -1.92
CA TRP A 854 -29.33 0.39 -3.01
C TRP A 854 -29.15 1.89 -2.72
N ALA A 855 -28.10 2.51 -3.28
CA ALA A 855 -27.80 3.94 -3.08
C ALA A 855 -28.70 4.91 -3.87
N GLU A 856 -29.54 4.43 -4.79
CA GLU A 856 -30.39 5.27 -5.63
C GLU A 856 -31.59 5.90 -4.90
N ALA A 857 -32.27 6.83 -5.56
CA ALA A 857 -33.47 7.48 -5.07
C ALA A 857 -34.53 6.45 -4.67
N GLU A 858 -35.25 6.75 -3.59
CA GLU A 858 -36.31 5.88 -3.08
C GLU A 858 -37.38 5.64 -4.16
N PRO A 859 -38.03 4.46 -4.16
CA PRO A 859 -39.15 4.18 -5.05
C PRO A 859 -40.30 5.18 -4.89
N TRP A 860 -40.36 5.91 -3.77
CA TRP A 860 -41.25 7.03 -3.50
C TRP A 860 -40.56 8.04 -2.57
N PRO A 861 -40.75 9.37 -2.71
CA PRO A 861 -40.10 10.34 -1.85
C PRO A 861 -40.51 10.19 -0.38
N ALA A 862 -39.52 10.13 0.53
CA ALA A 862 -39.75 10.22 1.96
C ALA A 862 -40.44 11.52 2.38
N PRO A 863 -41.28 11.51 3.43
CA PRO A 863 -41.63 10.33 4.23
C PRO A 863 -42.66 9.41 3.54
N PHE A 864 -42.45 8.09 3.65
CA PHE A 864 -43.32 7.08 3.04
C PHE A 864 -43.41 5.80 3.85
N SER A 865 -44.40 4.97 3.50
CA SER A 865 -44.55 3.62 4.02
C SER A 865 -44.91 2.67 2.89
N SER A 866 -44.55 1.40 3.04
CA SER A 866 -44.85 0.36 2.08
C SER A 866 -45.21 -0.96 2.76
N THR A 867 -46.08 -1.73 2.10
CA THR A 867 -46.42 -3.10 2.47
C THR A 867 -46.04 -4.04 1.35
N PHE A 868 -45.32 -5.11 1.64
CA PHE A 868 -45.04 -6.22 0.71
C PHE A 868 -45.88 -7.42 1.15
N SER A 869 -46.90 -7.78 0.39
CA SER A 869 -47.86 -8.84 0.76
C SER A 869 -47.99 -9.93 -0.30
N GLY A 870 -48.22 -11.16 0.15
CA GLY A 870 -48.41 -12.33 -0.71
C GLY A 870 -48.33 -13.63 0.10
N GLU A 871 -47.83 -14.69 -0.53
CA GLU A 871 -47.55 -15.97 0.14
C GLU A 871 -46.07 -16.33 0.04
N LEU A 872 -45.53 -16.89 1.13
CA LEU A 872 -44.23 -17.54 1.21
C LEU A 872 -44.43 -19.06 1.17
N GLU A 873 -43.79 -19.74 0.23
CA GLU A 873 -43.78 -21.19 0.13
C GLU A 873 -42.61 -21.77 0.92
N ALA A 874 -42.92 -22.43 2.05
CA ALA A 874 -41.95 -23.21 2.80
C ALA A 874 -41.77 -24.58 2.10
N PRO A 875 -40.59 -24.92 1.57
CA PRO A 875 -40.40 -26.19 0.84
C PRO A 875 -40.47 -27.44 1.73
N VAL A 876 -40.22 -27.29 3.04
CA VAL A 876 -40.18 -28.41 4.00
C VAL A 876 -40.72 -27.96 5.36
N ASP A 877 -41.21 -28.91 6.14
CA ASP A 877 -41.52 -28.67 7.55
C ASP A 877 -40.25 -28.31 8.32
N GLY A 878 -40.32 -27.30 9.20
CA GLY A 878 -39.28 -27.07 10.20
C GLY A 878 -39.14 -25.64 10.68
N SER A 879 -38.02 -25.39 11.35
CA SER A 879 -37.68 -24.08 11.91
C SER A 879 -36.92 -23.23 10.90
N TYR A 880 -37.52 -22.11 10.51
CA TYR A 880 -36.94 -21.09 9.63
C TYR A 880 -36.40 -19.93 10.48
N PHE A 881 -35.22 -19.42 10.14
CA PHE A 881 -34.65 -18.25 10.79
C PHE A 881 -34.65 -17.07 9.82
N PHE A 882 -35.42 -16.02 10.12
CA PHE A 882 -35.52 -14.81 9.33
C PHE A 882 -34.63 -13.71 9.90
N THR A 883 -33.98 -12.95 9.03
CA THR A 883 -33.33 -11.68 9.36
C THR A 883 -33.93 -10.61 8.47
N VAL A 884 -34.48 -9.55 9.06
CA VAL A 884 -35.09 -8.46 8.32
C VAL A 884 -34.40 -7.16 8.71
N ASN A 885 -33.92 -6.44 7.69
CA ASN A 885 -33.30 -5.12 7.84
C ASN A 885 -34.22 -4.08 7.19
N GLY A 886 -34.39 -2.94 7.84
CA GLY A 886 -35.17 -1.80 7.37
C GLY A 886 -34.48 -0.50 7.77
N ASP A 887 -34.48 0.50 6.90
CA ASP A 887 -34.13 1.87 7.22
C ASP A 887 -35.30 2.71 6.69
N ASP A 888 -36.22 3.20 7.51
CA ASP A 888 -36.19 3.24 8.98
C ASP A 888 -36.80 2.00 9.65
N GLY A 889 -38.12 1.87 9.72
CA GLY A 889 -38.78 0.81 10.50
C GLY A 889 -39.29 -0.34 9.65
N VAL A 890 -39.26 -1.55 10.21
CA VAL A 890 -39.72 -2.78 9.54
C VAL A 890 -40.41 -3.77 10.50
N ARG A 891 -41.44 -4.46 10.00
CA ARG A 891 -42.16 -5.55 10.71
C ARG A 891 -42.49 -6.68 9.74
N LEU A 892 -42.31 -7.91 10.20
CA LEU A 892 -42.69 -9.12 9.46
C LEU A 892 -43.92 -9.78 10.08
N TRP A 893 -44.87 -10.12 9.23
CA TRP A 893 -46.03 -10.94 9.53
C TRP A 893 -45.96 -12.26 8.79
N LEU A 894 -46.28 -13.34 9.49
CA LEU A 894 -46.52 -14.66 8.91
C LEU A 894 -47.85 -15.22 9.43
N ASP A 895 -48.71 -15.69 8.54
CA ASP A 895 -50.05 -16.21 8.84
C ASP A 895 -50.88 -15.29 9.75
N GLY A 896 -50.82 -13.99 9.47
CA GLY A 896 -51.56 -12.96 10.21
C GLY A 896 -50.98 -12.61 11.59
N LYS A 897 -49.81 -13.14 11.96
CA LYS A 897 -49.14 -12.86 13.24
C LYS A 897 -47.83 -12.10 13.03
N VAL A 898 -47.58 -11.08 13.85
CA VAL A 898 -46.27 -10.42 13.91
C VAL A 898 -45.25 -11.41 14.47
N VAL A 899 -44.21 -11.73 13.68
CA VAL A 899 -43.12 -12.62 14.10
C VAL A 899 -41.88 -11.85 14.55
N GLY A 900 -41.77 -10.58 14.16
CA GLY A 900 -40.75 -9.66 14.65
C GLY A 900 -40.93 -8.25 14.08
N GLU A 901 -40.42 -7.25 14.79
CA GLU A 901 -40.45 -5.85 14.39
C GLU A 901 -39.29 -5.06 14.99
N ALA A 902 -38.87 -4.02 14.27
CA ALA A 902 -37.97 -2.99 14.75
C ALA A 902 -38.39 -1.66 14.10
N MET A 903 -38.92 -0.74 14.90
CA MET A 903 -39.68 0.44 14.45
C MET A 903 -39.05 1.76 14.92
N GLN A 904 -37.76 1.76 15.27
CA GLN A 904 -37.10 2.96 15.76
C GLN A 904 -36.87 3.92 14.57
N PRO A 905 -37.43 5.14 14.58
CA PRO A 905 -37.20 6.07 13.48
C PRO A 905 -35.78 6.65 13.50
N ASP A 906 -35.36 7.20 12.36
CA ASP A 906 -34.09 7.90 12.13
C ASP A 906 -32.86 6.99 12.32
N THR A 907 -33.00 5.68 12.06
CA THR A 907 -31.93 4.68 12.17
C THR A 907 -32.24 3.45 11.31
N ALA A 908 -31.18 2.80 10.81
CA ALA A 908 -31.28 1.43 10.32
C ALA A 908 -31.65 0.50 11.49
N ASN A 909 -32.61 -0.38 11.24
CA ASN A 909 -33.18 -1.35 12.15
C ASN A 909 -32.97 -2.77 11.61
N GLU A 910 -32.63 -3.70 12.50
CA GLU A 910 -32.57 -5.13 12.18
C GLU A 910 -33.26 -5.92 13.27
N PHE A 911 -34.01 -6.97 12.89
CA PHE A 911 -34.42 -8.00 13.83
C PHE A 911 -34.24 -9.40 13.26
N ASN A 912 -34.14 -10.37 14.16
CA ASN A 912 -34.07 -11.79 13.85
C ASN A 912 -35.28 -12.52 14.45
N ALA A 913 -35.86 -13.46 13.71
CA ALA A 913 -37.01 -14.24 14.17
C ALA A 913 -36.86 -15.71 13.79
N THR A 914 -37.20 -16.62 14.71
CA THR A 914 -37.27 -18.07 14.43
C THR A 914 -38.73 -18.49 14.41
N VAL A 915 -39.18 -19.07 13.30
CA VAL A 915 -40.59 -19.43 13.08
C VAL A 915 -40.65 -20.88 12.59
N SER A 916 -41.53 -21.68 13.19
CA SER A 916 -41.82 -23.03 12.69
C SER A 916 -42.89 -22.94 11.61
N LEU A 917 -42.56 -23.38 10.39
CA LEU A 917 -43.47 -23.42 9.25
C LEU A 917 -43.70 -24.88 8.84
N THR A 918 -44.91 -25.16 8.36
CA THR A 918 -45.24 -26.41 7.67
C THR A 918 -44.86 -26.28 6.20
N ALA A 919 -44.65 -27.38 5.49
CA ALA A 919 -44.46 -27.36 4.05
C ALA A 919 -45.74 -26.83 3.38
N GLY A 920 -45.58 -25.89 2.44
CA GLY A 920 -46.68 -25.25 1.73
C GLY A 920 -46.66 -23.72 1.79
N ARG A 921 -47.77 -23.09 1.36
CA ARG A 921 -47.89 -21.63 1.29
C ARG A 921 -48.38 -21.04 2.61
N HIS A 922 -47.72 -19.98 3.03
CA HIS A 922 -47.99 -19.21 4.24
C HIS A 922 -48.20 -17.75 3.88
N ALA A 923 -49.20 -17.08 4.47
CA ALA A 923 -49.40 -15.66 4.20
C ALA A 923 -48.22 -14.85 4.77
N ILE A 924 -47.62 -13.98 3.97
CA ILE A 924 -46.49 -13.12 4.38
C ILE A 924 -46.84 -11.66 4.15
N ARG A 925 -46.48 -10.80 5.11
CA ARG A 925 -46.52 -9.34 4.95
C ARG A 925 -45.29 -8.69 5.57
N VAL A 926 -44.62 -7.80 4.85
CA VAL A 926 -43.57 -6.93 5.39
C VAL A 926 -44.06 -5.49 5.38
N ASP A 927 -44.18 -4.90 6.55
CA ASP A 927 -44.50 -3.47 6.72
C ASP A 927 -43.19 -2.70 6.85
N HIS A 928 -42.99 -1.66 6.06
CA HIS A 928 -41.80 -0.81 6.07
C HIS A 928 -42.16 0.68 6.05
N PHE A 929 -41.40 1.54 6.73
CA PHE A 929 -41.50 3.01 6.60
C PHE A 929 -40.11 3.67 6.53
N GLN A 930 -40.04 4.83 5.87
CA GLN A 930 -38.82 5.59 5.64
C GLN A 930 -39.10 7.10 5.77
N ARG A 931 -38.28 7.80 6.56
CA ARG A 931 -38.34 9.25 6.85
C ARG A 931 -37.30 10.06 6.09
N GLY A 932 -36.28 9.40 5.56
CA GLY A 932 -35.20 9.91 4.76
C GLY A 932 -33.84 9.58 5.38
N GLY A 933 -32.80 9.41 4.56
CA GLY A 933 -31.46 9.12 5.05
C GLY A 933 -30.87 7.87 4.40
N GLY A 934 -30.41 6.92 5.23
CA GLY A 934 -29.94 5.62 4.77
C GLY A 934 -31.09 4.79 4.19
N LYS A 935 -30.77 3.75 3.42
CA LYS A 935 -31.75 3.02 2.60
C LYS A 935 -31.47 1.54 2.67
N ALA A 936 -32.36 0.79 3.30
CA ALA A 936 -32.33 -0.65 3.30
C ALA A 936 -33.74 -1.21 3.51
N LEU A 937 -34.13 -2.19 2.71
CA LEU A 937 -35.18 -3.14 3.07
C LEU A 937 -34.76 -4.51 2.56
N GLU A 938 -34.37 -5.41 3.47
CA GLU A 938 -33.87 -6.73 3.11
C GLU A 938 -34.59 -7.82 3.89
N LEU A 939 -35.01 -8.88 3.20
CA LEU A 939 -35.60 -10.08 3.80
C LEU A 939 -34.72 -11.31 3.52
N TRP A 940 -34.07 -11.79 4.56
CA TRP A 940 -33.26 -13.01 4.53
C TRP A 940 -33.97 -14.12 5.30
N TRP A 941 -33.72 -15.36 4.88
CA TRP A 941 -34.11 -16.55 5.63
C TRP A 941 -33.00 -17.59 5.65
N GLN A 942 -33.08 -18.49 6.62
CA GLN A 942 -32.35 -19.74 6.64
C GLN A 942 -33.39 -20.86 6.78
N PRO A 943 -33.64 -21.63 5.71
CA PRO A 943 -34.53 -22.78 5.78
C PRO A 943 -33.92 -23.91 6.61
N PRO A 944 -34.74 -24.89 7.07
CA PRO A 944 -34.25 -26.05 7.82
C PRO A 944 -33.11 -26.75 7.09
N ASN A 945 -31.96 -26.90 7.76
CA ASN A 945 -30.74 -27.51 7.22
C ASN A 945 -30.14 -26.82 5.96
N GLY A 946 -30.58 -25.60 5.62
CA GLY A 946 -30.04 -24.81 4.52
C GLY A 946 -29.12 -23.68 4.98
N PRO A 947 -28.37 -23.07 4.04
CA PRO A 947 -27.63 -21.84 4.30
C PRO A 947 -28.58 -20.64 4.43
N ARG A 948 -28.13 -19.60 5.13
CA ARG A 948 -28.80 -18.29 5.10
C ARG A 948 -28.67 -17.70 3.69
N GLN A 949 -29.77 -17.20 3.15
CA GLN A 949 -29.87 -16.60 1.82
C GLN A 949 -30.97 -15.54 1.78
N VAL A 950 -30.98 -14.69 0.75
CA VAL A 950 -32.14 -13.83 0.47
C VAL A 950 -33.34 -14.74 0.19
N VAL A 951 -34.54 -14.36 0.62
CA VAL A 951 -35.73 -15.16 0.29
C VAL A 951 -35.89 -15.17 -1.24
N PRO A 952 -35.76 -16.33 -1.90
CA PRO A 952 -35.66 -16.38 -3.35
C PRO A 952 -37.03 -16.10 -4.01
N PRO A 953 -37.08 -15.49 -5.20
CA PRO A 953 -38.34 -15.17 -5.87
C PRO A 953 -39.27 -16.38 -6.01
N ARG A 954 -38.74 -17.57 -6.35
CA ARG A 954 -39.53 -18.79 -6.58
C ARG A 954 -40.41 -19.25 -5.42
N VAL A 955 -40.12 -18.80 -4.19
CA VAL A 955 -40.93 -19.13 -3.01
C VAL A 955 -41.88 -17.99 -2.61
N LEU A 956 -41.91 -16.90 -3.37
CA LEU A 956 -42.81 -15.77 -3.15
C LEU A 956 -43.89 -15.78 -4.22
N TRP A 957 -45.13 -15.62 -3.79
CA TRP A 957 -46.30 -15.63 -4.67
C TRP A 957 -47.13 -14.36 -4.46
N PRO A 958 -47.40 -13.58 -5.52
CA PRO A 958 -48.28 -12.44 -5.42
C PRO A 958 -49.73 -12.96 -5.31
N THR A 959 -50.46 -12.53 -4.29
CA THR A 959 -51.90 -12.79 -4.18
C THR A 959 -52.66 -11.61 -4.77
N GLN A 960 -53.22 -11.78 -5.97
CA GLN A 960 -54.18 -10.81 -6.50
C GLN A 960 -55.46 -10.89 -5.67
N GLU A 961 -55.88 -9.76 -5.08
CA GLU A 961 -57.23 -9.60 -4.52
C GLU A 961 -58.29 -9.47 -5.63
#